data_AF-G5HD45-F1
#
_entry.id   AF-G5HD45-F1
#
_cell.length_a   1.000
_cell.length_b   1.000
_cell.length_c   1.000
_cell.angle_alpha   90.00
_cell.angle_beta   90.00
_cell.angle_gamma   90.00
#
_symmetry.space_group_name_H-M   'P 1'
#
loop_
_entity.id
_entity.type
_entity.pdbx_description
1 polymer ?
#
loop_
_entity_poly.entity_id
_entity_poly.type
_entity_poly.pdbx_seq_one_letter_code
_entity_poly.pdbx_strand_id
1 'polypeptide(L)'
;MKGYPVIKGTSYTLAATPDMVLYNGTTQTTERVVNPDSDYLVELPGHLRGYEDVLSYIPNQVYIGNATHEELRDTQFPYYDKKWKEPKEEGPFGCILPEDEFYGVMHICDVFELVMLEHGFAQTVKDKLEKRGMFTQQQLEGLLKNNGTGEELERLVTQEHSEGLYIRRDELVGVVKRAHDVDVNLSAHVMLENLVSKASNVISLIELKRKNNFDPDEVEYVIDCCEEACGDMNQRGGGNFAKASAEIAGYKNATGSDVRGFCAGPAHAMIHAAALVKSGTFKHVIVTAGGCTAKLGMNGKDHVKKGLPVLEDCIAGFSVLVSEDDGIHPMIRTDIVGCHKIGTGSAPQMVISSLVAEPLEKAGLTFTDIDKYAPELQNPDITKPAGAGDVPEANYKMIAALAVMKKQIQRADIPSFVKEHGMTGWAPTQGHIPSGVPYLGPLVKECMEGKTKRAMIVGKGSLFLGRMTNLFDGVSFVVEANEGERKTGGKAGQDAGPDAGQQTAHVIPEHSPSHPMITAPCHGARIVFALEGSEQGQEDTDLALGLAARKGIEVNVCHGADAHGAMEFALESGSAQAGVTMHYPFPIGVSTVGKVITPARGKAMYIANTTGTSHTDRVSALVKNTIAGIIAAKADGVLNPTVGIANIDGARSCEKILKALKENGYDITFAESARADKGVEMRGNDLLMGTADVVVMDSLTGNLMMKLFSSYTTGGQYEATGYGYGPGIGEGYDKLVMIVSRASGAPVIAGAMEYAASLIAGDWKSVAAKEYEAARRAGLDELLAKNTPAGQETAEEVTCPPKEVVTAAIPGIEVMDLDEAVKTLWKEGIYAESGMGCTGPIVQISEADLEKAAEILKKAGYTG
;
A
#
# COMPACT_ATOMS: atom_id res chain seq x y z
N MET A 1 17.65 -6.09 -18.52
CA MET A 1 17.59 -7.55 -18.26
C MET A 1 16.33 -8.15 -18.87
N LYS A 2 16.40 -9.37 -19.42
CA LYS A 2 15.27 -10.00 -20.14
C LYS A 2 14.34 -10.88 -19.27
N GLY A 3 14.59 -11.03 -17.97
CA GLY A 3 13.80 -11.87 -17.06
C GLY A 3 13.35 -11.16 -15.78
N TYR A 4 12.52 -11.79 -14.96
CA TYR A 4 12.09 -11.27 -13.64
C TYR A 4 12.93 -11.89 -12.52
N PRO A 5 13.19 -11.19 -11.40
CA PRO A 5 13.91 -11.76 -10.26
C PRO A 5 13.18 -13.00 -9.75
N VAL A 6 13.91 -13.97 -9.23
CA VAL A 6 13.35 -15.25 -8.77
C VAL A 6 13.55 -15.43 -7.27
N ILE A 7 12.67 -16.24 -6.66
CA ILE A 7 12.81 -16.69 -5.27
C ILE A 7 13.61 -18.00 -5.29
N LYS A 8 14.92 -17.89 -5.06
CA LYS A 8 15.87 -19.01 -5.17
C LYS A 8 15.95 -19.86 -3.91
N GLY A 9 15.56 -19.32 -2.77
CA GLY A 9 15.59 -20.05 -1.51
C GLY A 9 14.80 -19.36 -0.42
N THR A 10 14.37 -20.15 0.57
CA THR A 10 13.65 -19.67 1.75
C THR A 10 14.11 -20.43 2.99
N SER A 11 13.96 -19.80 4.15
CA SER A 11 14.11 -20.44 5.45
C SER A 11 13.20 -19.82 6.51
N TYR A 12 12.90 -20.58 7.55
CA TYR A 12 12.01 -20.21 8.65
C TYR A 12 12.53 -20.76 9.98
N THR A 13 12.36 -20.00 11.06
CA THR A 13 12.78 -20.40 12.41
C THR A 13 11.65 -20.21 13.40
N LEU A 14 11.51 -21.13 14.35
CA LEU A 14 10.71 -20.93 15.57
C LEU A 14 11.56 -21.24 16.80
N ALA A 15 11.74 -20.27 17.67
CA ALA A 15 12.24 -20.51 19.03
C ALA A 15 11.05 -20.61 19.98
N ALA A 16 10.87 -21.78 20.60
CA ALA A 16 9.86 -21.99 21.63
C ALA A 16 10.33 -21.33 22.92
N THR A 17 9.64 -20.28 23.38
CA THR A 17 10.06 -19.43 24.50
C THR A 17 8.93 -19.24 25.53
N PRO A 18 8.44 -20.32 26.15
CA PRO A 18 7.35 -20.23 27.13
C PRO A 18 7.68 -19.34 28.33
N ASP A 19 8.92 -19.27 28.79
CA ASP A 19 9.28 -18.45 29.96
C ASP A 19 9.38 -16.96 29.56
N MET A 20 9.87 -16.62 28.37
CA MET A 20 9.77 -15.25 27.84
C MET A 20 8.33 -14.73 27.73
N VAL A 21 7.31 -15.59 27.57
CA VAL A 21 5.90 -15.16 27.64
C VAL A 21 5.60 -14.54 29.00
N LEU A 22 6.11 -15.11 30.09
CA LEU A 22 5.91 -14.58 31.44
C LEU A 22 6.65 -13.26 31.62
N TYR A 23 7.92 -13.21 31.22
CA TYR A 23 8.82 -12.14 31.64
C TYR A 23 8.92 -10.98 30.65
N ASN A 24 8.70 -11.21 29.36
CA ASN A 24 9.02 -10.24 28.31
C ASN A 24 7.83 -9.85 27.42
N GLY A 25 6.75 -10.65 27.39
CA GLY A 25 5.51 -10.31 26.69
C GLY A 25 4.87 -9.01 27.21
N THR A 26 4.53 -8.07 26.32
CA THR A 26 4.02 -6.74 26.72
C THR A 26 2.73 -6.82 27.53
N THR A 27 1.84 -7.77 27.22
CA THR A 27 0.58 -7.97 27.95
C THR A 27 0.83 -8.34 29.42
N GLN A 28 1.79 -9.23 29.66
CA GLN A 28 2.14 -9.76 30.97
C GLN A 28 2.94 -8.76 31.78
N THR A 29 3.92 -8.10 31.16
CA THR A 29 4.74 -7.08 31.82
C THR A 29 3.90 -5.86 32.19
N THR A 30 2.99 -5.43 31.32
CA THR A 30 2.06 -4.33 31.62
C THR A 30 1.09 -4.71 32.73
N GLU A 31 0.49 -5.91 32.69
CA GLU A 31 -0.39 -6.37 33.77
C GLU A 31 0.35 -6.43 35.10
N ARG A 32 1.60 -6.89 35.12
CA ARG A 32 2.41 -6.94 36.35
C ARG A 32 2.64 -5.57 36.96
N VAL A 33 2.78 -4.53 36.15
CA VAL A 33 2.93 -3.14 36.61
C VAL A 33 1.61 -2.58 37.13
N VAL A 34 0.50 -2.87 36.46
CA VAL A 34 -0.81 -2.26 36.75
C VAL A 34 -1.61 -3.02 37.82
N ASN A 35 -1.54 -4.35 37.82
CA ASN A 35 -2.30 -5.26 38.67
C ASN A 35 -1.50 -6.56 38.95
N PRO A 36 -0.46 -6.49 39.80
CA PRO A 36 0.48 -7.60 40.03
C PRO A 36 -0.18 -8.88 40.57
N ASP A 37 -1.28 -8.75 41.32
CA ASP A 37 -1.99 -9.88 41.92
C ASP A 37 -3.21 -10.33 41.08
N SER A 38 -3.25 -10.00 39.79
CA SER A 38 -4.37 -10.37 38.92
C SER A 38 -4.56 -11.88 38.81
N ASP A 39 -5.82 -12.33 38.78
CA ASP A 39 -6.16 -13.74 38.52
C ASP A 39 -5.50 -14.25 37.23
N TYR A 40 -5.36 -13.37 36.23
CA TYR A 40 -4.67 -13.70 34.98
C TYR A 40 -3.21 -14.10 35.20
N LEU A 41 -2.42 -13.30 35.94
CA LEU A 41 -1.01 -13.60 36.18
C LEU A 41 -0.82 -14.84 37.06
N VAL A 42 -1.76 -15.11 37.97
CA VAL A 42 -1.76 -16.31 38.82
C VAL A 42 -2.00 -17.57 38.00
N GLU A 43 -2.97 -17.55 37.08
CA GLU A 43 -3.34 -18.71 36.27
C GLU A 43 -2.36 -18.94 35.10
N LEU A 44 -1.83 -17.87 34.49
CA LEU A 44 -1.02 -17.91 33.27
C LEU A 44 0.07 -19.02 33.22
N PRO A 45 0.88 -19.27 34.27
CA PRO A 45 1.88 -20.34 34.25
C PRO A 45 1.31 -21.73 33.96
N GLY A 46 0.04 -21.98 34.34
CA GLY A 46 -0.68 -23.22 34.07
C GLY A 46 -1.09 -23.39 32.60
N HIS A 47 -1.03 -22.32 31.80
CA HIS A 47 -1.44 -22.29 30.40
C HIS A 47 -0.25 -22.27 29.42
N LEU A 48 0.99 -22.25 29.91
CA LEU A 48 2.17 -22.34 29.04
C LEU A 48 2.37 -23.76 28.52
N ARG A 49 2.85 -23.88 27.28
CA ARG A 49 3.16 -25.16 26.65
C ARG A 49 4.61 -25.56 26.92
N GLY A 50 4.82 -26.87 27.08
CA GLY A 50 6.18 -27.43 27.05
C GLY A 50 6.70 -27.53 25.60
N TYR A 51 8.02 -27.66 25.45
CA TYR A 51 8.66 -27.79 24.14
C TYR A 51 8.07 -28.90 23.26
N GLU A 52 7.74 -30.06 23.84
CA GLU A 52 7.13 -31.19 23.10
C GLU A 52 5.73 -30.85 22.55
N ASP A 53 4.97 -30.02 23.25
CA ASP A 53 3.64 -29.58 22.77
C ASP A 53 3.79 -28.54 21.66
N VAL A 54 4.78 -27.64 21.76
CA VAL A 54 5.13 -26.71 20.68
C VAL A 54 5.62 -27.47 19.43
N LEU A 55 6.45 -28.49 19.62
CA LEU A 55 7.00 -29.32 18.55
C LEU A 55 5.91 -30.14 17.85
N SER A 56 4.98 -30.71 18.63
CA SER A 56 3.88 -31.52 18.10
C SER A 56 2.68 -30.72 17.59
N TYR A 57 2.74 -29.40 17.63
CA TYR A 57 1.69 -28.53 17.11
C TYR A 57 1.77 -28.42 15.58
N ILE A 58 0.75 -28.92 14.87
CA ILE A 58 0.75 -29.00 13.39
C ILE A 58 1.02 -27.65 12.70
N PRO A 59 0.50 -26.48 13.14
CA PRO A 59 0.83 -25.21 12.49
C PRO A 59 2.33 -24.89 12.51
N ASN A 60 3.04 -25.26 13.58
CA ASN A 60 4.49 -25.10 13.66
C ASN A 60 5.21 -26.05 12.68
N GLN A 61 4.70 -27.28 12.51
CA GLN A 61 5.23 -28.23 11.53
C GLN A 61 4.96 -27.80 10.08
N VAL A 62 3.86 -27.09 9.82
CA VAL A 62 3.62 -26.44 8.51
C VAL A 62 4.62 -25.30 8.29
N TYR A 63 4.87 -24.48 9.31
CA TYR A 63 5.79 -23.35 9.23
C TYR A 63 7.21 -23.76 8.79
N ILE A 64 7.74 -24.87 9.33
CA ILE A 64 9.06 -25.41 8.94
C ILE A 64 9.02 -26.42 7.77
N GLY A 65 7.84 -26.73 7.25
CA GLY A 65 7.65 -27.53 6.02
C GLY A 65 7.55 -29.04 6.18
N ASN A 66 7.37 -29.56 7.41
CA ASN A 66 7.16 -30.99 7.65
C ASN A 66 5.73 -31.45 7.38
N ALA A 67 4.76 -30.53 7.48
CA ALA A 67 3.37 -30.73 7.08
C ALA A 67 2.98 -29.71 6.00
N THR A 68 1.97 -30.02 5.19
CA THR A 68 1.43 -29.08 4.20
C THR A 68 0.25 -28.28 4.76
N HIS A 69 -0.05 -27.13 4.16
CA HIS A 69 -1.27 -26.36 4.50
C HIS A 69 -2.56 -27.12 4.17
N GLU A 70 -2.50 -28.11 3.28
CA GLU A 70 -3.62 -29.01 2.97
C GLU A 70 -3.84 -30.02 4.11
N GLU A 71 -2.76 -30.62 4.65
CA GLU A 71 -2.85 -31.50 5.82
C GLU A 71 -3.37 -30.74 7.06
N LEU A 72 -3.01 -29.47 7.21
CA LEU A 72 -3.58 -28.60 8.24
C LEU A 72 -5.08 -28.37 8.06
N ARG A 73 -5.51 -28.12 6.82
CA ARG A 73 -6.94 -27.96 6.48
C ARG A 73 -7.74 -29.23 6.78
N ASP A 74 -7.18 -30.39 6.49
CA ASP A 74 -7.81 -31.70 6.72
C ASP A 74 -7.78 -32.12 8.20
N THR A 75 -6.97 -31.46 9.01
CA THR A 75 -6.97 -31.63 10.47
C THR A 75 -8.18 -30.93 11.07
N GLN A 76 -8.92 -31.64 11.93
CA GLN A 76 -10.09 -31.08 12.60
C GLN A 76 -9.67 -29.95 13.56
N PHE A 77 -10.24 -28.75 13.38
CA PHE A 77 -10.10 -27.61 14.30
C PHE A 77 -10.81 -27.88 15.65
N PRO A 78 -10.30 -27.41 16.81
CA PRO A 78 -9.06 -26.65 16.99
C PRO A 78 -7.79 -27.50 16.83
N TYR A 79 -6.61 -26.92 16.66
CA TYR A 79 -5.37 -27.70 16.47
C TYR A 79 -4.59 -27.90 17.77
N TYR A 80 -4.71 -26.98 18.73
CA TYR A 80 -3.93 -26.97 19.97
C TYR A 80 -4.15 -28.19 20.87
N ASP A 81 -5.28 -28.88 20.72
CA ASP A 81 -5.65 -30.08 21.49
C ASP A 81 -5.23 -31.39 20.80
N LYS A 82 -4.51 -31.30 19.68
CA LYS A 82 -4.06 -32.43 18.87
C LYS A 82 -2.54 -32.45 18.77
N LYS A 83 -1.99 -33.66 18.65
CA LYS A 83 -0.56 -33.89 18.40
C LYS A 83 -0.36 -34.37 16.98
N TRP A 84 0.52 -33.69 16.24
CA TRP A 84 1.00 -34.14 14.95
C TRP A 84 1.73 -35.47 15.09
N LYS A 85 1.55 -36.36 14.11
CA LYS A 85 1.97 -37.78 14.22
C LYS A 85 3.48 -37.97 14.15
N GLU A 86 4.18 -37.09 13.44
CA GLU A 86 5.63 -37.19 13.20
C GLU A 86 6.32 -35.83 13.41
N PRO A 87 6.31 -35.29 14.64
CA PRO A 87 6.88 -33.99 14.90
C PRO A 87 8.41 -34.06 14.85
N LYS A 88 9.03 -33.10 14.15
CA LYS A 88 10.49 -33.00 14.03
C LYS A 88 10.94 -31.58 14.28
N GLU A 89 12.13 -31.45 14.86
CA GLU A 89 12.77 -30.15 15.08
C GLU A 89 13.26 -29.54 13.76
N GLU A 90 13.70 -30.39 12.84
CA GLU A 90 14.20 -29.99 11.53
C GLU A 90 13.12 -30.24 10.47
N GLY A 91 12.96 -29.29 9.57
CA GLY A 91 12.11 -29.38 8.39
C GLY A 91 12.83 -28.94 7.12
N PRO A 92 12.19 -29.12 5.95
CA PRO A 92 12.73 -28.68 4.66
C PRO A 92 12.99 -27.19 4.58
N PHE A 93 12.20 -26.38 5.30
CA PHE A 93 12.32 -24.93 5.27
C PHE A 93 12.98 -24.34 6.51
N GLY A 94 13.40 -25.14 7.50
CA GLY A 94 14.13 -24.61 8.66
C GLY A 94 13.92 -25.42 9.91
N CYS A 95 13.85 -24.79 11.08
CA CYS A 95 13.90 -25.50 12.35
C CYS A 95 13.07 -24.88 13.50
N ILE A 96 12.81 -25.72 14.50
CA ILE A 96 12.27 -25.36 15.81
C ILE A 96 13.35 -25.64 16.85
N LEU A 97 13.59 -24.70 17.76
CA LEU A 97 14.57 -24.83 18.84
C LEU A 97 13.96 -24.46 20.22
N PRO A 98 14.45 -25.08 21.30
CA PRO A 98 14.01 -24.76 22.65
C PRO A 98 14.62 -23.45 23.18
N GLU A 99 13.98 -22.89 24.20
CA GLU A 99 14.33 -21.59 24.82
C GLU A 99 15.77 -21.52 25.33
N ASP A 100 16.29 -22.61 25.90
CA ASP A 100 17.65 -22.64 26.44
C ASP A 100 18.72 -22.53 25.35
N GLU A 101 18.53 -23.23 24.24
CA GLU A 101 19.36 -23.05 23.05
C GLU A 101 19.24 -21.64 22.47
N PHE A 102 18.03 -21.06 22.49
CA PHE A 102 17.81 -19.70 22.02
C PHE A 102 18.59 -18.66 22.84
N TYR A 103 18.66 -18.79 24.16
CA TYR A 103 19.51 -17.94 25.02
C TYR A 103 20.99 -18.06 24.68
N GLY A 104 21.47 -19.26 24.31
CA GLY A 104 22.81 -19.42 23.77
C GLY A 104 23.02 -18.64 22.47
N VAL A 105 22.05 -18.67 21.56
CA VAL A 105 22.13 -17.89 20.32
C VAL A 105 22.13 -16.39 20.62
N MET A 106 21.33 -15.92 21.58
CA MET A 106 21.35 -14.51 22.03
C MET A 106 22.74 -14.11 22.53
N HIS A 107 23.41 -14.96 23.33
CA HIS A 107 24.78 -14.72 23.80
C HIS A 107 25.78 -14.67 22.63
N ILE A 108 25.71 -15.60 21.67
CA ILE A 108 26.55 -15.56 20.46
C ILE A 108 26.33 -14.28 19.64
N CYS A 109 25.10 -13.79 19.57
CA CYS A 109 24.74 -12.60 18.81
C CYS A 109 25.18 -11.29 19.49
N ASP A 110 25.46 -11.34 20.78
CA ASP A 110 25.87 -10.20 21.56
C ASP A 110 27.38 -9.92 21.44
N VAL A 111 27.71 -8.87 20.70
CA VAL A 111 29.09 -8.42 20.49
C VAL A 111 29.53 -7.38 21.53
N PHE A 112 28.66 -7.00 22.46
CA PHE A 112 28.88 -5.97 23.48
C PHE A 112 28.91 -6.52 24.91
N GLU A 113 28.85 -7.84 25.07
CA GLU A 113 28.99 -8.54 26.37
C GLU A 113 27.92 -8.11 27.39
N LEU A 114 26.71 -7.83 26.91
CA LEU A 114 25.50 -7.50 27.66
C LEU A 114 24.79 -8.75 28.20
N VAL A 115 24.85 -9.87 27.48
CA VAL A 115 24.29 -11.16 27.91
C VAL A 115 25.28 -11.86 28.81
N MET A 116 24.85 -12.20 30.02
CA MET A 116 25.62 -12.98 30.98
C MET A 116 24.82 -14.21 31.38
N LEU A 117 25.35 -15.41 31.15
CA LEU A 117 24.71 -16.67 31.53
C LEU A 117 25.32 -17.24 32.83
N GLU A 118 24.62 -18.14 33.48
CA GLU A 118 25.19 -18.98 34.54
C GLU A 118 26.23 -19.94 33.94
N HIS A 119 27.36 -20.16 34.61
CA HIS A 119 28.47 -20.96 34.08
C HIS A 119 28.10 -22.38 33.65
N GLY A 120 27.35 -23.13 34.48
CA GLY A 120 26.90 -24.49 34.15
C GLY A 120 25.86 -24.51 33.03
N PHE A 121 24.95 -23.55 33.03
CA PHE A 121 23.98 -23.35 31.96
C PHE A 121 24.66 -23.05 30.62
N ALA A 122 25.62 -22.13 30.59
CA ALA A 122 26.39 -21.79 29.39
C ALA A 122 27.11 -23.01 28.78
N GLN A 123 27.70 -23.86 29.63
CA GLN A 123 28.33 -25.11 29.18
C GLN A 123 27.30 -26.06 28.58
N THR A 124 26.14 -26.22 29.22
CA THR A 124 25.06 -27.09 28.75
C THR A 124 24.54 -26.64 27.38
N VAL A 125 24.31 -25.34 27.21
CA VAL A 125 23.81 -24.78 25.96
C VAL A 125 24.86 -24.85 24.85
N LYS A 126 26.14 -24.58 25.16
CA LYS A 126 27.24 -24.81 24.21
C LYS A 126 27.23 -26.24 23.67
N ASP A 127 27.13 -27.25 24.54
CA ASP A 127 27.15 -28.66 24.13
C ASP A 127 25.93 -29.05 23.29
N LYS A 128 24.79 -28.37 23.47
CA LYS A 128 23.59 -28.52 22.62
C LYS A 128 23.79 -27.87 21.24
N LEU A 129 24.22 -26.61 21.21
CA LEU A 129 24.45 -25.86 19.96
C LEU A 129 25.58 -26.45 19.11
N GLU A 130 26.59 -27.06 19.74
CA GLU A 130 27.65 -27.80 19.04
C GLU A 130 27.08 -29.00 18.26
N LYS A 131 26.08 -29.71 18.81
CA LYS A 131 25.40 -30.83 18.13
C LYS A 131 24.52 -30.37 16.97
N ARG A 132 23.96 -29.15 17.03
CA ARG A 132 23.16 -28.57 15.93
C ARG A 132 24.01 -28.28 14.69
N GLY A 133 25.30 -27.97 14.88
CA GLY A 133 26.23 -27.66 13.79
C GLY A 133 25.92 -26.34 13.08
N MET A 134 25.29 -25.38 13.76
CA MET A 134 24.91 -24.07 13.19
C MET A 134 26.02 -23.02 13.26
N PHE A 135 26.88 -23.10 14.30
CA PHE A 135 27.87 -22.08 14.63
C PHE A 135 29.31 -22.57 14.49
N THR A 136 30.23 -21.63 14.30
CA THR A 136 31.67 -21.93 14.28
C THR A 136 32.19 -22.28 15.67
N GLN A 137 33.31 -23.01 15.72
CA GLN A 137 33.97 -23.34 16.99
C GLN A 137 34.30 -22.09 17.82
N GLN A 138 34.74 -21.01 17.16
CA GLN A 138 35.05 -19.74 17.82
C GLN A 138 33.82 -19.11 18.49
N GLN A 139 32.66 -19.16 17.83
CA GLN A 139 31.39 -18.67 18.41
C GLN A 139 30.97 -19.52 19.60
N LEU A 140 31.06 -20.85 19.48
CA LEU A 140 30.72 -21.78 20.56
C LEU A 140 31.63 -21.63 21.79
N GLU A 141 32.93 -21.40 21.59
CA GLU A 141 33.86 -21.10 22.69
C GLU A 141 33.60 -19.72 23.32
N GLY A 142 33.06 -18.78 22.54
CA GLY A 142 32.60 -17.48 23.02
C GLY A 142 31.55 -17.58 24.11
N LEU A 143 30.66 -18.57 24.04
CA LEU A 143 29.59 -18.82 25.04
C LEU A 143 30.10 -18.98 26.47
N LEU A 144 31.37 -19.39 26.66
CA LEU A 144 31.93 -19.62 27.99
C LEU A 144 32.57 -18.36 28.60
N LYS A 145 32.56 -17.24 27.88
CA LYS A 145 33.13 -15.96 28.31
C LYS A 145 32.05 -15.07 28.93
N ASN A 146 32.48 -14.20 29.85
CA ASN A 146 31.64 -13.15 30.45
C ASN A 146 30.37 -13.67 31.15
N ASN A 147 30.45 -14.86 31.73
CA ASN A 147 29.40 -15.52 32.52
C ASN A 147 29.61 -15.31 34.02
N GLY A 148 28.56 -15.54 34.82
CA GLY A 148 28.53 -15.29 36.26
C GLY A 148 27.96 -16.44 37.08
N THR A 149 28.02 -16.28 38.41
CA THR A 149 27.36 -17.18 39.36
C THR A 149 25.89 -16.78 39.53
N GLY A 150 25.03 -17.69 40.02
CA GLY A 150 23.63 -17.36 40.32
C GLY A 150 23.47 -16.14 41.25
N GLU A 151 24.32 -16.03 42.28
CA GLU A 151 24.33 -14.86 43.19
C GLU A 151 24.61 -13.54 42.46
N GLU A 152 25.51 -13.55 41.46
CA GLU A 152 25.82 -12.36 40.67
C GLU A 152 24.67 -12.00 39.73
N LEU A 153 24.03 -13.00 39.11
CA LEU A 153 22.85 -12.77 38.27
C LEU A 153 21.71 -12.16 39.09
N GLU A 154 21.43 -12.70 40.28
CA GLU A 154 20.43 -12.15 41.20
C GLU A 154 20.76 -10.71 41.61
N ARG A 155 22.03 -10.41 41.88
CA ARG A 155 22.50 -9.04 42.17
C ARG A 155 22.22 -8.10 40.99
N LEU A 156 22.52 -8.52 39.76
CA LEU A 156 22.31 -7.72 38.55
C LEU A 156 20.83 -7.42 38.28
N VAL A 157 19.93 -8.38 38.52
CA VAL A 157 18.49 -8.17 38.40
C VAL A 157 17.98 -7.22 39.49
N THR A 158 18.32 -7.49 40.75
CA THR A 158 17.72 -6.80 41.90
C THR A 158 18.31 -5.42 42.17
N GLN A 159 19.61 -5.21 41.91
CA GLN A 159 20.33 -3.97 42.24
C GLN A 159 20.68 -3.13 41.01
N GLU A 160 20.88 -3.75 39.84
CA GLU A 160 21.31 -3.05 38.63
C GLU A 160 20.22 -2.98 37.54
N HIS A 161 19.03 -3.54 37.79
CA HIS A 161 17.88 -3.53 36.89
C HIS A 161 18.18 -4.17 35.52
N SER A 162 18.97 -5.24 35.50
CA SER A 162 19.12 -6.09 34.31
C SER A 162 17.86 -6.93 34.10
N GLU A 163 17.56 -7.26 32.85
CA GLU A 163 16.46 -8.18 32.51
C GLU A 163 16.91 -9.61 32.79
N GLY A 164 16.11 -10.38 33.54
CA GLY A 164 16.41 -11.79 33.82
C GLY A 164 16.01 -12.71 32.66
N LEU A 165 16.81 -13.73 32.42
CA LEU A 165 16.53 -14.84 31.50
C LEU A 165 16.19 -16.07 32.35
N TYR A 166 14.98 -16.57 32.18
CA TYR A 166 14.43 -17.63 33.03
C TYR A 166 14.13 -18.88 32.22
N ILE A 167 14.30 -20.04 32.85
CA ILE A 167 13.77 -21.31 32.37
C ILE A 167 12.94 -21.97 33.46
N ARG A 168 12.08 -22.92 33.08
CA ARG A 168 11.29 -23.70 34.04
C ARG A 168 10.48 -22.80 34.99
N ARG A 169 9.99 -21.67 34.47
CA ARG A 169 9.21 -20.60 35.11
C ARG A 169 9.95 -19.64 36.00
N ASP A 170 10.88 -20.07 36.85
CA ASP A 170 11.48 -19.20 37.87
C ASP A 170 13.00 -19.34 38.01
N GLU A 171 13.62 -20.27 37.29
CA GLU A 171 15.06 -20.48 37.37
C GLU A 171 15.82 -19.44 36.56
N LEU A 172 16.46 -18.51 37.25
CA LEU A 172 17.33 -17.48 36.65
C LEU A 172 18.62 -18.12 36.11
N VAL A 173 18.75 -18.15 34.77
CA VAL A 173 19.90 -18.76 34.08
C VAL A 173 20.77 -17.77 33.33
N GLY A 174 20.34 -16.51 33.27
CA GLY A 174 21.14 -15.43 32.71
C GLY A 174 20.48 -14.07 32.88
N VAL A 175 21.15 -13.04 32.40
CA VAL A 175 20.63 -11.67 32.36
C VAL A 175 21.03 -10.96 31.08
N VAL A 176 20.27 -9.94 30.70
CA VAL A 176 20.65 -8.92 29.72
C VAL A 176 20.85 -7.61 30.46
N LYS A 177 22.08 -7.08 30.40
CA LYS A 177 22.43 -5.78 30.99
C LYS A 177 22.02 -4.63 30.08
N ARG A 178 21.85 -3.44 30.66
CA ARG A 178 21.71 -2.19 29.90
C ARG A 178 23.02 -1.86 29.18
N ALA A 179 22.92 -1.29 27.98
CA ALA A 179 24.08 -0.80 27.23
C ALA A 179 24.43 0.65 27.56
N HIS A 180 23.55 1.38 28.27
CA HIS A 180 23.80 2.73 28.74
C HIS A 180 22.99 3.05 30.01
N ASP A 181 23.53 3.89 30.90
CA ASP A 181 22.89 4.17 32.20
C ASP A 181 21.63 5.04 32.12
N VAL A 182 21.52 5.89 31.10
CA VAL A 182 20.43 6.89 30.99
C VAL A 182 19.66 6.82 29.68
N ASP A 183 20.16 6.09 28.68
CA ASP A 183 19.48 6.03 27.38
C ASP A 183 18.41 4.94 27.43
N VAL A 184 17.16 5.36 27.34
CA VAL A 184 16.02 4.44 27.37
C VAL A 184 16.03 3.46 26.20
N ASN A 185 16.59 3.84 25.04
CA ASN A 185 16.71 2.98 23.86
C ASN A 185 17.87 1.98 23.98
N LEU A 186 18.72 2.14 25.00
CA LEU A 186 19.80 1.22 25.35
C LEU A 186 19.61 0.64 26.77
N SER A 187 18.37 0.66 27.26
CA SER A 187 17.97 0.00 28.50
C SER A 187 18.06 -1.52 28.37
N ALA A 188 18.13 -2.25 29.49
CA ALA A 188 18.18 -3.71 29.49
C ALA A 188 17.00 -4.34 28.73
N HIS A 189 15.80 -3.77 28.90
CA HIS A 189 14.58 -4.15 28.18
C HIS A 189 14.75 -4.05 26.66
N VAL A 190 15.13 -2.88 26.15
CA VAL A 190 15.28 -2.66 24.70
C VAL A 190 16.45 -3.47 24.13
N MET A 191 17.53 -3.66 24.90
CA MET A 191 18.62 -4.52 24.47
C MET A 191 18.21 -6.00 24.38
N LEU A 192 17.37 -6.48 25.30
CA LEU A 192 16.79 -7.82 25.23
C LEU A 192 15.93 -7.99 23.97
N GLU A 193 15.04 -7.04 23.68
CA GLU A 193 14.21 -7.07 22.46
C GLU A 193 15.06 -7.09 21.18
N ASN A 194 16.06 -6.21 21.10
CA ASN A 194 16.99 -6.15 19.98
C ASN A 194 17.76 -7.47 19.82
N LEU A 195 18.22 -8.08 20.91
CA LEU A 195 18.97 -9.34 20.86
C LEU A 195 18.09 -10.53 20.47
N VAL A 196 16.83 -10.58 20.91
CA VAL A 196 15.86 -11.61 20.49
C VAL A 196 15.58 -11.53 19.00
N SER A 197 15.34 -10.32 18.49
CA SER A 197 15.15 -10.06 17.05
C SER A 197 16.39 -10.47 16.25
N LYS A 198 17.58 -10.03 16.68
CA LYS A 198 18.83 -10.41 16.03
C LYS A 198 19.07 -11.92 16.06
N ALA A 199 18.89 -12.58 17.20
CA ALA A 199 19.16 -14.01 17.36
C ALA A 199 18.28 -14.87 16.46
N SER A 200 16.97 -14.63 16.45
CA SER A 200 16.03 -15.37 15.60
C SER A 200 16.26 -15.11 14.09
N ASN A 201 16.70 -13.91 13.74
CA ASN A 201 17.12 -13.56 12.39
C ASN A 201 18.40 -14.29 11.95
N VAL A 202 19.41 -14.34 12.83
CA VAL A 202 20.68 -15.06 12.60
C VAL A 202 20.43 -16.54 12.33
N ILE A 203 19.54 -17.19 13.10
CA ILE A 203 19.18 -18.59 12.87
C ILE A 203 18.54 -18.75 11.50
N SER A 204 17.59 -17.89 11.13
CA SER A 204 16.92 -17.94 9.82
C SER A 204 17.92 -17.80 8.67
N LEU A 205 18.89 -16.88 8.79
CA LEU A 205 19.98 -16.70 7.83
C LEU A 205 20.91 -17.92 7.75
N ILE A 206 21.25 -18.55 8.88
CA ILE A 206 22.04 -19.79 8.90
C ILE A 206 21.26 -20.94 8.24
N GLU A 207 19.97 -21.06 8.52
CA GLU A 207 19.11 -22.07 7.90
C GLU A 207 18.98 -21.84 6.39
N LEU A 208 18.94 -20.58 5.92
CA LEU A 208 18.87 -20.27 4.49
C LEU A 208 20.00 -20.95 3.71
N LYS A 209 21.25 -20.81 4.17
CA LYS A 209 22.42 -21.46 3.52
C LYS A 209 22.52 -22.96 3.78
N ARG A 210 21.93 -23.48 4.87
CA ARG A 210 21.92 -24.94 5.15
C ARG A 210 20.90 -25.69 4.30
N LYS A 211 19.75 -25.05 4.01
CA LYS A 211 18.62 -25.67 3.32
C LYS A 211 18.61 -25.41 1.81
N ASN A 212 19.38 -24.42 1.34
CA ASN A 212 19.40 -24.01 -0.06
C ASN A 212 20.84 -24.00 -0.61
N ASN A 213 20.99 -24.29 -1.90
CA ASN A 213 22.30 -24.40 -2.56
C ASN A 213 22.70 -23.06 -3.22
N PHE A 214 23.48 -22.26 -2.51
CA PHE A 214 24.13 -21.05 -3.02
C PHE A 214 25.36 -20.72 -2.18
N ASP A 215 26.26 -19.89 -2.72
CA ASP A 215 27.42 -19.40 -1.96
C ASP A 215 27.03 -18.14 -1.16
N PRO A 216 27.11 -18.15 0.19
CA PRO A 216 26.84 -16.97 1.00
C PRO A 216 27.72 -15.76 0.67
N ASP A 217 28.93 -15.98 0.15
CA ASP A 217 29.85 -14.90 -0.23
C ASP A 217 29.42 -14.22 -1.56
N GLU A 218 28.48 -14.79 -2.32
CA GLU A 218 27.88 -14.15 -3.50
C GLU A 218 26.72 -13.19 -3.16
N VAL A 219 26.27 -13.15 -1.91
CA VAL A 219 25.23 -12.21 -1.47
C VAL A 219 25.81 -10.82 -1.25
N GLU A 220 25.24 -9.84 -1.93
CA GLU A 220 25.73 -8.45 -1.92
C GLU A 220 24.90 -7.54 -1.01
N TYR A 221 23.62 -7.88 -0.78
CA TYR A 221 22.71 -7.03 -0.02
C TYR A 221 21.74 -7.84 0.85
N VAL A 222 21.50 -7.35 2.08
CA VAL A 222 20.49 -7.89 3.00
C VAL A 222 19.51 -6.78 3.39
N ILE A 223 18.22 -7.09 3.35
CA ILE A 223 17.14 -6.22 3.81
C ILE A 223 16.51 -6.87 5.03
N ASP A 224 16.59 -6.22 6.17
CA ASP A 224 15.83 -6.63 7.35
C ASP A 224 14.45 -5.96 7.36
N CYS A 225 13.42 -6.69 7.77
CA CYS A 225 12.06 -6.17 7.83
C CYS A 225 11.28 -6.57 9.10
N CYS A 226 12.00 -6.85 10.19
CA CYS A 226 11.38 -7.03 11.50
C CYS A 226 10.64 -5.78 12.00
N GLU A 227 9.94 -5.91 13.13
CA GLU A 227 9.17 -4.82 13.74
C GLU A 227 10.04 -3.88 14.59
N GLU A 228 11.25 -4.32 14.96
CA GLU A 228 12.13 -3.61 15.90
C GLU A 228 12.90 -2.46 15.26
N ALA A 229 13.11 -1.39 16.02
CA ALA A 229 13.90 -0.23 15.61
C ALA A 229 15.11 -0.05 16.55
N CYS A 230 16.27 -0.59 16.18
CA CYS A 230 17.47 -0.45 16.99
C CYS A 230 18.15 0.92 16.78
N GLY A 231 18.70 1.48 17.84
CA GLY A 231 19.35 2.80 17.81
C GLY A 231 19.46 3.40 19.21
N ASP A 232 20.12 4.55 19.31
CA ASP A 232 20.26 5.30 20.55
C ASP A 232 19.25 6.47 20.62
N MET A 233 19.33 7.27 21.68
CA MET A 233 18.48 8.46 21.86
C MET A 233 18.63 9.51 20.77
N ASN A 234 19.77 9.55 20.06
CA ASN A 234 20.05 10.53 19.01
C ASN A 234 19.54 10.06 17.64
N GLN A 235 19.52 8.74 17.40
CA GLN A 235 19.15 8.13 16.12
C GLN A 235 18.35 6.84 16.35
N ARG A 236 17.10 6.97 16.81
CA ARG A 236 16.17 5.84 16.98
C ARG A 236 15.91 5.19 15.62
N GLY A 237 16.14 3.88 15.51
CA GLY A 237 16.01 3.15 14.24
C GLY A 237 17.15 3.38 13.24
N GLY A 238 18.23 4.07 13.64
CA GLY A 238 19.43 4.25 12.82
C GLY A 238 20.41 3.07 12.90
N GLY A 239 20.20 2.13 13.82
CA GLY A 239 20.90 0.85 13.85
C GLY A 239 20.43 -0.07 12.72
N ASN A 240 21.28 -1.01 12.33
CA ASN A 240 21.09 -1.83 11.13
C ASN A 240 21.04 -3.32 11.49
N PHE A 241 19.84 -3.86 11.66
CA PHE A 241 19.63 -5.27 11.96
C PHE A 241 20.08 -6.19 10.84
N ALA A 242 19.88 -5.77 9.58
CA ALA A 242 20.27 -6.56 8.41
C ALA A 242 21.76 -6.91 8.46
N LYS A 243 22.60 -5.89 8.66
CA LYS A 243 24.05 -6.04 8.72
C LYS A 243 24.49 -6.75 10.00
N ALA A 244 23.90 -6.39 11.14
CA ALA A 244 24.25 -7.02 12.42
C ALA A 244 23.97 -8.53 12.42
N SER A 245 22.88 -8.97 11.79
CA SER A 245 22.52 -10.38 11.70
C SER A 245 23.34 -11.12 10.63
N ALA A 246 23.52 -10.50 9.45
CA ALA A 246 24.31 -11.04 8.35
C ALA A 246 25.78 -11.29 8.75
N GLU A 247 26.37 -10.42 9.58
CA GLU A 247 27.73 -10.58 10.12
C GLU A 247 27.87 -11.90 10.90
N ILE A 248 27.00 -12.13 11.88
CA ILE A 248 27.05 -13.33 12.73
C ILE A 248 26.74 -14.60 11.94
N ALA A 249 25.83 -14.51 10.96
CA ALA A 249 25.49 -15.61 10.07
C ALA A 249 26.56 -15.90 8.99
N GLY A 250 27.56 -15.03 8.82
CA GLY A 250 28.73 -15.24 7.98
C GLY A 250 28.61 -14.79 6.52
N TYR A 251 27.75 -13.81 6.21
CA TYR A 251 27.60 -13.21 4.88
C TYR A 251 28.60 -12.05 4.70
N LYS A 252 29.85 -12.38 4.40
CA LYS A 252 30.99 -11.44 4.52
C LYS A 252 30.97 -10.28 3.53
N ASN A 253 30.42 -10.50 2.34
CA ASN A 253 30.41 -9.52 1.25
C ASN A 253 29.14 -8.68 1.22
N ALA A 254 28.16 -8.98 2.08
CA ALA A 254 26.89 -8.29 2.08
C ALA A 254 26.96 -6.95 2.82
N THR A 255 26.39 -5.91 2.22
CA THR A 255 25.92 -4.73 2.94
C THR A 255 24.41 -4.87 3.20
N GLY A 256 23.76 -3.90 3.84
CA GLY A 256 22.32 -4.00 4.08
C GLY A 256 21.67 -2.77 4.64
N SER A 257 20.34 -2.81 4.70
CA SER A 257 19.50 -1.78 5.33
C SER A 257 18.22 -2.40 5.89
N ASP A 258 17.53 -1.63 6.70
CA ASP A 258 16.29 -2.04 7.35
C ASP A 258 15.10 -1.36 6.67
N VAL A 259 14.00 -2.10 6.50
CA VAL A 259 12.72 -1.63 5.94
C VAL A 259 11.63 -1.90 6.98
N ARG A 260 11.04 -0.83 7.52
CA ARG A 260 9.98 -0.93 8.54
C ARG A 260 8.63 -0.63 7.93
N GLY A 261 7.65 -1.49 8.21
CA GLY A 261 6.29 -1.36 7.69
C GLY A 261 5.27 -2.23 8.44
N PHE A 262 5.52 -2.56 9.71
CA PHE A 262 4.70 -3.52 10.48
C PHE A 262 4.48 -4.82 9.68
N CYS A 263 3.27 -5.38 9.72
CA CYS A 263 2.85 -6.56 8.96
C CYS A 263 2.98 -6.40 7.43
N ALA A 264 3.08 -5.18 6.88
CA ALA A 264 3.35 -4.96 5.45
C ALA A 264 4.86 -4.94 5.11
N GLY A 265 5.73 -4.81 6.12
CA GLY A 265 7.19 -4.70 5.97
C GLY A 265 7.81 -5.78 5.07
N PRO A 266 7.48 -7.07 5.24
CA PRO A 266 8.03 -8.12 4.39
C PRO A 266 7.64 -8.00 2.92
N ALA A 267 6.40 -7.60 2.61
CA ALA A 267 5.98 -7.43 1.22
C ALA A 267 6.69 -6.24 0.56
N HIS A 268 6.88 -5.13 1.29
CA HIS A 268 7.71 -4.00 0.86
C HIS A 268 9.16 -4.43 0.61
N ALA A 269 9.76 -5.16 1.56
CA ALA A 269 11.14 -5.63 1.45
C ALA A 269 11.34 -6.59 0.25
N MET A 270 10.38 -7.47 -0.02
CA MET A 270 10.39 -8.34 -1.21
C MET A 270 10.33 -7.54 -2.51
N ILE A 271 9.49 -6.50 -2.58
CA ILE A 271 9.43 -5.60 -3.74
C ILE A 271 10.74 -4.83 -3.91
N HIS A 272 11.34 -4.34 -2.81
CA HIS A 272 12.63 -3.66 -2.83
C HIS A 272 13.75 -4.58 -3.33
N ALA A 273 13.84 -5.80 -2.81
CA ALA A 273 14.81 -6.79 -3.26
C ALA A 273 14.64 -7.12 -4.75
N ALA A 274 13.40 -7.36 -5.19
CA ALA A 274 13.11 -7.61 -6.59
C ALA A 274 13.49 -6.41 -7.47
N ALA A 275 13.23 -5.18 -7.03
CA ALA A 275 13.59 -3.97 -7.76
C ALA A 275 15.12 -3.82 -7.90
N LEU A 276 15.87 -4.03 -6.82
CA LEU A 276 17.35 -3.98 -6.81
C LEU A 276 17.99 -5.03 -7.72
N VAL A 277 17.41 -6.23 -7.76
CA VAL A 277 17.86 -7.29 -8.67
C VAL A 277 17.50 -6.94 -10.11
N LYS A 278 16.25 -6.53 -10.37
CA LYS A 278 15.76 -6.19 -11.72
C LYS A 278 16.52 -5.02 -12.34
N SER A 279 16.95 -4.04 -11.54
CA SER A 279 17.76 -2.91 -12.00
C SER A 279 19.21 -3.28 -12.31
N GLY A 280 19.67 -4.44 -11.84
CA GLY A 280 21.08 -4.86 -11.91
C GLY A 280 21.99 -4.15 -10.92
N THR A 281 21.43 -3.65 -9.83
CA THR A 281 22.22 -3.08 -8.73
C THR A 281 22.93 -4.17 -7.95
N PHE A 282 22.24 -5.28 -7.69
CA PHE A 282 22.78 -6.47 -7.02
C PHE A 282 22.24 -7.73 -7.69
N LYS A 283 22.98 -8.84 -7.67
CA LYS A 283 22.54 -10.13 -8.20
C LYS A 283 21.77 -10.94 -7.18
N HIS A 284 22.22 -10.91 -5.93
CA HIS A 284 21.66 -11.67 -4.82
C HIS A 284 21.33 -10.73 -3.67
N VAL A 285 20.04 -10.67 -3.34
CA VAL A 285 19.51 -9.88 -2.22
C VAL A 285 18.74 -10.81 -1.30
N ILE A 286 19.06 -10.79 -0.01
CA ILE A 286 18.29 -11.50 1.01
C ILE A 286 17.28 -10.55 1.64
N VAL A 287 16.04 -10.99 1.79
CA VAL A 287 15.04 -10.37 2.68
C VAL A 287 14.91 -11.23 3.92
N THR A 288 15.00 -10.63 5.11
CA THR A 288 15.05 -11.38 6.37
C THR A 288 14.35 -10.65 7.51
N ALA A 289 13.93 -11.37 8.53
CA ALA A 289 13.40 -10.79 9.76
C ALA A 289 13.47 -11.78 10.93
N GLY A 290 13.68 -11.24 12.13
CA GLY A 290 13.51 -11.96 13.40
C GLY A 290 12.31 -11.44 14.22
N GLY A 291 11.89 -12.23 15.20
CA GLY A 291 10.72 -11.96 16.03
C GLY A 291 10.97 -11.01 17.19
N CYS A 292 9.90 -10.53 17.81
CA CYS A 292 9.91 -9.61 18.94
C CYS A 292 9.27 -10.22 20.19
N THR A 293 9.76 -9.82 21.37
CA THR A 293 9.19 -10.30 22.64
C THR A 293 7.84 -9.66 22.94
N ALA A 294 7.60 -8.45 22.47
CA ALA A 294 6.37 -7.70 22.71
C ALA A 294 5.08 -8.44 22.30
N LYS A 295 5.19 -9.36 21.34
CA LYS A 295 4.06 -10.16 20.83
C LYS A 295 3.87 -11.50 21.51
N LEU A 296 4.78 -11.89 22.41
CA LEU A 296 4.61 -13.11 23.19
C LEU A 296 3.43 -12.98 24.13
N GLY A 297 2.52 -13.96 24.08
CA GLY A 297 1.28 -13.99 24.84
C GLY A 297 0.40 -12.76 24.67
N MET A 298 0.44 -12.09 23.52
CA MET A 298 -0.32 -10.86 23.25
C MET A 298 -1.82 -11.05 23.56
N ASN A 299 -2.40 -12.19 23.16
CA ASN A 299 -3.80 -12.54 23.43
C ASN A 299 -3.98 -13.46 24.65
N GLY A 300 -2.96 -13.55 25.52
CA GLY A 300 -2.92 -14.49 26.64
C GLY A 300 -4.09 -14.35 27.62
N LYS A 301 -4.59 -13.12 27.86
CA LYS A 301 -5.76 -12.87 28.72
C LYS A 301 -7.00 -13.62 28.24
N ASP A 302 -7.28 -13.59 26.94
CA ASP A 302 -8.43 -14.27 26.36
C ASP A 302 -8.24 -15.79 26.33
N HIS A 303 -7.01 -16.27 26.11
CA HIS A 303 -6.70 -17.70 26.16
C HIS A 303 -6.89 -18.26 27.57
N VAL A 304 -6.30 -17.62 28.59
CA VAL A 304 -6.42 -18.04 30.00
C VAL A 304 -7.88 -18.03 30.44
N LYS A 305 -8.61 -16.94 30.17
CA LYS A 305 -10.04 -16.83 30.49
C LYS A 305 -10.90 -17.95 29.88
N LYS A 306 -10.47 -18.51 28.75
CA LYS A 306 -11.18 -19.59 28.02
C LYS A 306 -10.63 -20.98 28.32
N GLY A 307 -9.67 -21.13 29.25
CA GLY A 307 -9.09 -22.43 29.57
C GLY A 307 -8.11 -22.96 28.51
N LEU A 308 -7.58 -22.10 27.64
CA LEU A 308 -6.75 -22.48 26.49
C LEU A 308 -5.26 -22.30 26.79
N PRO A 309 -4.37 -23.12 26.20
CA PRO A 309 -2.94 -22.82 26.24
C PRO A 309 -2.66 -21.46 25.59
N VAL A 310 -1.64 -20.75 26.07
CA VAL A 310 -1.13 -19.56 25.39
C VAL A 310 -0.30 -20.02 24.19
N LEU A 311 -0.75 -19.66 22.99
CA LEU A 311 -0.20 -20.15 21.73
C LEU A 311 0.81 -19.20 21.06
N GLU A 312 0.97 -18.01 21.63
CA GLU A 312 1.92 -16.98 21.19
C GLU A 312 3.22 -17.11 22.01
N ASP A 313 3.79 -18.30 22.00
CA ASP A 313 4.93 -18.74 22.80
C ASP A 313 6.15 -19.07 21.92
N CYS A 314 6.15 -18.59 20.67
CA CYS A 314 7.27 -18.72 19.76
C CYS A 314 7.76 -17.36 19.26
N ILE A 315 9.07 -17.15 19.29
CA ILE A 315 9.77 -16.14 18.50
C ILE A 315 10.01 -16.73 17.11
N ALA A 316 9.47 -16.09 16.08
CA ALA A 316 9.53 -16.59 14.71
C ALA A 316 10.42 -15.71 13.84
N GLY A 317 11.14 -16.31 12.90
CA GLY A 317 11.96 -15.62 11.91
C GLY A 317 11.82 -16.23 10.51
N PHE A 318 12.28 -15.50 9.50
CA PHE A 318 12.37 -16.00 8.13
C PHE A 318 13.51 -15.34 7.36
N SER A 319 13.98 -16.00 6.29
CA SER A 319 14.83 -15.40 5.28
C SER A 319 14.46 -15.89 3.88
N VAL A 320 14.62 -15.03 2.87
CA VAL A 320 14.28 -15.29 1.47
C VAL A 320 15.42 -14.79 0.58
N LEU A 321 15.95 -15.65 -0.28
CA LEU A 321 16.96 -15.29 -1.28
C LEU A 321 16.28 -14.90 -2.60
N VAL A 322 16.38 -13.61 -2.96
CA VAL A 322 15.96 -13.08 -4.26
C VAL A 322 17.17 -12.99 -5.18
N SER A 323 17.07 -13.54 -6.39
CA SER A 323 18.19 -13.65 -7.34
C SER A 323 17.80 -13.25 -8.76
N GLU A 324 18.79 -13.03 -9.62
CA GLU A 324 18.56 -12.93 -11.07
C GLU A 324 17.83 -14.17 -11.60
N ASP A 325 17.07 -13.97 -12.68
CA ASP A 325 16.32 -15.04 -13.35
C ASP A 325 17.25 -16.19 -13.78
N ASP A 326 17.00 -17.38 -13.23
CA ASP A 326 17.75 -18.60 -13.54
C ASP A 326 16.97 -19.58 -14.43
N GLY A 327 15.76 -19.22 -14.86
CA GLY A 327 14.90 -20.08 -15.68
C GLY A 327 14.33 -21.30 -14.95
N ILE A 328 14.50 -21.40 -13.63
CA ILE A 328 14.09 -22.56 -12.81
C ILE A 328 13.15 -22.13 -11.68
N HIS A 329 13.56 -21.16 -10.88
CA HIS A 329 12.85 -20.74 -9.69
C HIS A 329 11.73 -19.75 -10.03
N PRO A 330 10.63 -19.70 -9.24
CA PRO A 330 9.48 -18.86 -9.55
C PRO A 330 9.85 -17.37 -9.52
N MET A 331 9.26 -16.64 -10.45
CA MET A 331 9.52 -15.24 -10.74
C MET A 331 8.64 -14.30 -9.91
N ILE A 332 9.22 -13.23 -9.38
CA ILE A 332 8.50 -12.10 -8.80
C ILE A 332 8.10 -11.15 -9.92
N ARG A 333 6.80 -11.08 -10.23
CA ARG A 333 6.24 -10.23 -11.28
C ARG A 333 6.19 -8.77 -10.83
N THR A 334 7.32 -8.08 -10.95
CA THR A 334 7.47 -6.64 -10.60
C THR A 334 6.56 -5.71 -11.42
N ASP A 335 5.90 -6.22 -12.46
CA ASP A 335 4.89 -5.53 -13.26
C ASP A 335 3.45 -5.69 -12.71
N ILE A 336 3.21 -6.65 -11.82
CA ILE A 336 1.92 -6.93 -11.16
C ILE A 336 2.05 -6.67 -9.66
N VAL A 337 2.09 -5.39 -9.31
CA VAL A 337 2.23 -4.89 -7.93
C VAL A 337 1.02 -4.04 -7.56
N GLY A 338 0.34 -4.39 -6.47
CA GLY A 338 -0.73 -3.59 -5.87
C GLY A 338 -0.17 -2.65 -4.81
N CYS A 339 -0.81 -1.50 -4.64
CA CYS A 339 -0.34 -0.47 -3.72
C CYS A 339 -1.52 0.29 -3.10
N HIS A 340 -1.55 0.31 -1.77
CA HIS A 340 -2.40 1.21 -1.01
C HIS A 340 -1.77 2.60 -1.03
N LYS A 341 -2.49 3.58 -1.60
CA LYS A 341 -2.02 4.95 -1.76
C LYS A 341 -2.49 5.78 -0.57
N ILE A 342 -1.79 6.88 -0.28
CA ILE A 342 -2.21 7.86 0.74
C ILE A 342 -3.68 8.29 0.54
N GLY A 343 -4.12 8.44 -0.73
CA GLY A 343 -5.48 8.82 -1.08
C GLY A 343 -6.49 7.66 -1.19
N THR A 344 -6.10 6.39 -0.97
CA THR A 344 -7.00 5.23 -1.10
C THR A 344 -8.08 5.22 0.01
N GLY A 345 -7.80 5.85 1.15
CA GLY A 345 -8.65 5.79 2.34
C GLY A 345 -8.48 4.49 3.13
N SER A 346 -9.20 4.37 4.25
CA SER A 346 -9.05 3.26 5.22
C SER A 346 -10.10 2.16 5.10
N ALA A 347 -11.12 2.32 4.25
CA ALA A 347 -12.19 1.35 4.11
C ALA A 347 -11.65 -0.02 3.60
N PRO A 348 -11.97 -1.15 4.25
CA PRO A 348 -11.43 -2.47 3.88
C PRO A 348 -11.56 -2.81 2.40
N GLN A 349 -12.71 -2.50 1.81
CA GLN A 349 -12.99 -2.74 0.40
C GLN A 349 -12.06 -1.94 -0.53
N MET A 350 -11.77 -0.68 -0.19
CA MET A 350 -10.84 0.17 -0.95
C MET A 350 -9.40 -0.36 -0.85
N VAL A 351 -9.01 -0.78 0.35
CA VAL A 351 -7.70 -1.39 0.61
C VAL A 351 -7.54 -2.63 -0.28
N ILE A 352 -8.43 -3.62 -0.20
CA ILE A 352 -8.30 -4.84 -1.01
C ILE A 352 -8.47 -4.58 -2.51
N SER A 353 -9.33 -3.64 -2.91
CA SER A 353 -9.42 -3.23 -4.32
C SER A 353 -8.07 -2.76 -4.86
N SER A 354 -7.36 -1.88 -4.12
CA SER A 354 -6.06 -1.35 -4.53
C SER A 354 -4.93 -2.39 -4.51
N LEU A 355 -5.02 -3.38 -3.61
CA LEU A 355 -4.02 -4.42 -3.44
C LEU A 355 -4.26 -5.64 -4.34
N VAL A 356 -5.48 -5.91 -4.77
CA VAL A 356 -5.82 -7.14 -5.50
C VAL A 356 -6.46 -6.82 -6.85
N ALA A 357 -7.57 -6.09 -6.87
CA ALA A 357 -8.33 -5.88 -8.10
C ALA A 357 -7.56 -5.04 -9.13
N GLU A 358 -7.07 -3.86 -8.72
CA GLU A 358 -6.33 -2.93 -9.58
C GLU A 358 -5.10 -3.57 -10.29
N PRO A 359 -4.17 -4.24 -9.58
CA PRO A 359 -3.01 -4.85 -10.22
C PRO A 359 -3.37 -6.01 -11.16
N LEU A 360 -4.38 -6.83 -10.83
CA LEU A 360 -4.82 -7.92 -11.71
C LEU A 360 -5.46 -7.37 -13.00
N GLU A 361 -6.33 -6.36 -12.88
CA GLU A 361 -6.95 -5.71 -14.04
C GLU A 361 -5.92 -5.05 -14.95
N LYS A 362 -4.89 -4.41 -14.37
CA LYS A 362 -3.77 -3.83 -15.12
C LYS A 362 -2.99 -4.90 -15.88
N ALA A 363 -2.84 -6.08 -15.30
CA ALA A 363 -2.16 -7.23 -15.91
C ALA A 363 -3.04 -8.01 -16.91
N GLY A 364 -4.33 -7.68 -17.02
CA GLY A 364 -5.30 -8.43 -17.82
C GLY A 364 -5.64 -9.81 -17.23
N LEU A 365 -5.46 -9.99 -15.92
CA LEU A 365 -5.78 -11.20 -15.18
C LEU A 365 -7.12 -11.06 -14.44
N THR A 366 -7.78 -12.19 -14.26
CA THR A 366 -8.98 -12.36 -13.42
C THR A 366 -8.59 -12.83 -12.02
N PHE A 367 -9.51 -12.75 -11.05
CA PHE A 367 -9.29 -13.29 -9.71
C PHE A 367 -9.07 -14.82 -9.75
N THR A 368 -9.67 -15.51 -10.71
CA THR A 368 -9.52 -16.95 -10.90
C THR A 368 -8.24 -17.36 -11.62
N ASP A 369 -7.49 -16.40 -12.19
CA ASP A 369 -6.16 -16.67 -12.80
C ASP A 369 -5.04 -16.78 -11.75
N ILE A 370 -5.32 -16.43 -10.49
CA ILE A 370 -4.43 -16.58 -9.36
C ILE A 370 -4.80 -17.85 -8.62
N ASP A 371 -3.92 -18.85 -8.59
CA ASP A 371 -4.22 -20.14 -7.97
C ASP A 371 -4.30 -20.02 -6.44
N LYS A 372 -3.45 -19.17 -5.83
CA LYS A 372 -3.41 -18.98 -4.37
C LYS A 372 -3.26 -17.51 -3.98
N TYR A 373 -4.07 -17.09 -3.01
CA TYR A 373 -3.88 -15.82 -2.32
C TYR A 373 -3.23 -16.08 -0.96
N ALA A 374 -2.16 -15.35 -0.66
CA ALA A 374 -1.52 -15.34 0.65
C ALA A 374 -1.68 -13.93 1.27
N PRO A 375 -2.85 -13.63 1.85
CA PRO A 375 -3.04 -12.46 2.70
C PRO A 375 -2.48 -12.76 4.10
N GLU A 376 -3.03 -12.14 5.14
CA GLU A 376 -2.62 -12.39 6.52
C GLU A 376 -2.90 -13.85 6.93
N LEU A 377 -1.84 -14.67 7.04
CA LEU A 377 -1.89 -16.11 7.30
C LEU A 377 -1.94 -16.47 8.80
N GLN A 378 -2.56 -15.61 9.63
CA GLN A 378 -2.64 -15.85 11.08
C GLN A 378 -3.28 -17.19 11.39
N ASN A 379 -2.74 -17.87 12.39
CA ASN A 379 -3.28 -19.12 12.90
C ASN A 379 -4.66 -18.92 13.59
N PRO A 380 -5.73 -19.57 13.11
CA PRO A 380 -7.07 -19.43 13.68
C PRO A 380 -7.20 -19.90 15.14
N ASP A 381 -6.34 -20.80 15.61
CA ASP A 381 -6.33 -21.18 17.03
C ASP A 381 -5.93 -20.01 17.94
N ILE A 382 -5.16 -19.06 17.43
CA ILE A 382 -4.76 -17.87 18.17
C ILE A 382 -5.84 -16.80 18.09
N THR A 383 -6.34 -16.53 16.87
CA THR A 383 -7.20 -15.36 16.60
C THR A 383 -8.68 -15.59 16.93
N LYS A 384 -9.23 -16.80 16.76
CA LYS A 384 -10.64 -17.08 17.10
C LYS A 384 -10.92 -16.90 18.59
N PRO A 385 -10.11 -17.44 19.52
CA PRO A 385 -10.30 -17.19 20.94
C PRO A 385 -10.09 -15.72 21.34
N ALA A 386 -9.27 -14.96 20.63
CA ALA A 386 -9.11 -13.51 20.85
C ALA A 386 -10.28 -12.66 20.29
N GLY A 387 -11.30 -13.29 19.70
CA GLY A 387 -12.48 -12.58 19.17
C GLY A 387 -12.29 -12.02 17.77
N ALA A 388 -11.16 -12.28 17.10
CA ALA A 388 -10.90 -11.79 15.77
C ALA A 388 -11.32 -12.74 14.63
N GLY A 389 -11.79 -13.95 14.96
CA GLY A 389 -12.27 -14.91 13.98
C GLY A 389 -11.15 -15.55 13.14
N ASP A 390 -11.52 -16.06 11.97
CA ASP A 390 -10.60 -16.66 10.99
C ASP A 390 -10.12 -15.59 10.00
N VAL A 391 -8.98 -14.98 10.29
CA VAL A 391 -8.50 -13.82 9.53
C VAL A 391 -8.14 -14.16 8.08
N PRO A 392 -7.46 -15.28 7.77
CA PRO A 392 -7.26 -15.70 6.39
C PRO A 392 -8.59 -15.91 5.65
N GLU A 393 -9.55 -16.64 6.25
CA GLU A 393 -10.84 -16.91 5.62
C GLU A 393 -11.64 -15.63 5.33
N ALA A 394 -11.65 -14.67 6.25
CA ALA A 394 -12.28 -13.37 6.07
C ALA A 394 -11.67 -12.61 4.88
N ASN A 395 -10.35 -12.63 4.73
CA ASN A 395 -9.67 -12.03 3.58
C ASN A 395 -10.04 -12.73 2.26
N TYR A 396 -10.11 -14.06 2.23
CA TYR A 396 -10.53 -14.80 1.02
C TYR A 396 -11.96 -14.50 0.62
N LYS A 397 -12.89 -14.41 1.58
CA LYS A 397 -14.27 -13.99 1.33
C LYS A 397 -14.33 -12.59 0.75
N MET A 398 -13.50 -11.66 1.25
CA MET A 398 -13.44 -10.29 0.73
C MET A 398 -12.88 -10.24 -0.71
N ILE A 399 -11.85 -11.02 -1.01
CA ILE A 399 -11.33 -11.15 -2.39
C ILE A 399 -12.39 -11.76 -3.32
N ALA A 400 -13.07 -12.83 -2.88
CA ALA A 400 -14.15 -13.44 -3.64
C ALA A 400 -15.33 -12.48 -3.87
N ALA A 401 -15.69 -11.68 -2.86
CA ALA A 401 -16.74 -10.67 -2.98
C ALA A 401 -16.40 -9.62 -4.05
N LEU A 402 -15.13 -9.18 -4.13
CA LEU A 402 -14.69 -8.31 -5.22
C LEU A 402 -14.77 -9.00 -6.59
N ALA A 403 -14.44 -10.28 -6.68
CA ALA A 403 -14.62 -11.06 -7.92
C ALA A 403 -16.10 -11.13 -8.36
N VAL A 404 -17.03 -11.28 -7.41
CA VAL A 404 -18.48 -11.20 -7.66
C VAL A 404 -18.88 -9.82 -8.16
N MET A 405 -18.40 -8.76 -7.50
CA MET A 405 -18.69 -7.38 -7.91
C MET A 405 -18.19 -7.06 -9.33
N LYS A 406 -17.03 -7.63 -9.70
CA LYS A 406 -16.46 -7.55 -11.05
C LYS A 406 -17.09 -8.54 -12.04
N LYS A 407 -18.11 -9.29 -11.61
CA LYS A 407 -18.89 -10.26 -12.41
C LYS A 407 -18.03 -11.38 -13.01
N GLN A 408 -16.94 -11.77 -12.33
CA GLN A 408 -16.06 -12.85 -12.75
C GLN A 408 -16.52 -14.22 -12.20
N ILE A 409 -17.18 -14.21 -11.04
CA ILE A 409 -17.82 -15.38 -10.41
C ILE A 409 -19.24 -15.00 -9.93
N GLN A 410 -20.08 -15.98 -9.59
CA GLN A 410 -21.38 -15.75 -8.96
C GLN A 410 -21.26 -15.68 -7.44
N ARG A 411 -22.20 -15.01 -6.77
CA ARG A 411 -22.24 -14.95 -5.29
C ARG A 411 -22.26 -16.33 -4.63
N ALA A 412 -22.87 -17.32 -5.29
CA ALA A 412 -22.92 -18.70 -4.83
C ALA A 412 -21.56 -19.42 -4.87
N ASP A 413 -20.59 -18.89 -5.63
CA ASP A 413 -19.27 -19.49 -5.84
C ASP A 413 -18.23 -19.02 -4.79
N ILE A 414 -18.59 -18.13 -3.87
CA ILE A 414 -17.69 -17.65 -2.81
C ILE A 414 -17.11 -18.81 -1.99
N PRO A 415 -17.89 -19.80 -1.51
CA PRO A 415 -17.33 -20.91 -0.72
C PRO A 415 -16.34 -21.77 -1.49
N SER A 416 -16.60 -22.04 -2.78
CA SER A 416 -15.66 -22.78 -3.63
C SER A 416 -14.40 -21.95 -3.88
N PHE A 417 -14.53 -20.64 -4.11
CA PHE A 417 -13.38 -19.76 -4.28
C PHE A 417 -12.47 -19.77 -3.04
N VAL A 418 -13.04 -19.64 -1.85
CA VAL A 418 -12.28 -19.69 -0.58
C VAL A 418 -11.56 -21.03 -0.43
N LYS A 419 -12.20 -22.14 -0.79
CA LYS A 419 -11.59 -23.48 -0.73
C LYS A 419 -10.47 -23.67 -1.75
N GLU A 420 -10.66 -23.21 -2.98
CA GLU A 420 -9.74 -23.42 -4.09
C GLU A 420 -8.54 -22.47 -4.00
N HIS A 421 -8.80 -21.17 -3.80
CA HIS A 421 -7.78 -20.12 -3.85
C HIS A 421 -7.24 -19.69 -2.48
N GLY A 422 -7.90 -20.09 -1.39
CA GLY A 422 -7.45 -19.82 -0.02
C GLY A 422 -6.61 -20.94 0.59
N MET A 423 -6.07 -20.67 1.78
CA MET A 423 -5.29 -21.59 2.63
C MET A 423 -5.64 -21.37 4.10
N THR A 424 -5.63 -22.42 4.90
CA THR A 424 -5.75 -22.27 6.37
C THR A 424 -4.49 -21.59 6.89
N GLY A 425 -4.61 -20.55 7.71
CA GLY A 425 -3.44 -19.88 8.30
C GLY A 425 -2.74 -20.73 9.35
N TRP A 426 -1.41 -20.62 9.42
CA TRP A 426 -0.57 -21.35 10.37
C TRP A 426 0.44 -20.46 11.11
N ALA A 427 0.59 -19.21 10.68
CA ALA A 427 1.65 -18.34 11.16
C ALA A 427 1.38 -17.89 12.61
N PRO A 428 2.42 -17.87 13.48
CA PRO A 428 2.31 -17.29 14.81
C PRO A 428 2.10 -15.77 14.72
N THR A 429 1.57 -15.18 15.79
CA THR A 429 1.27 -13.74 15.87
C THR A 429 2.53 -12.94 16.20
N GLN A 430 3.43 -12.80 15.23
CA GLN A 430 4.61 -11.93 15.27
C GLN A 430 4.44 -10.99 14.07
N GLY A 431 4.14 -9.70 14.20
CA GLY A 431 3.29 -9.02 13.20
C GLY A 431 3.80 -9.06 11.74
N HIS A 432 5.11 -9.08 11.50
CA HIS A 432 5.68 -9.29 10.16
C HIS A 432 5.55 -10.74 9.63
N ILE A 433 5.52 -11.74 10.50
CA ILE A 433 5.44 -13.16 10.15
C ILE A 433 4.14 -13.57 9.46
N PRO A 434 2.91 -13.24 9.93
CA PRO A 434 1.69 -13.62 9.25
C PRO A 434 1.44 -12.82 7.96
N SER A 435 2.31 -11.89 7.56
CA SER A 435 2.31 -11.38 6.17
C SER A 435 2.32 -12.57 5.20
N GLY A 436 1.88 -12.48 3.96
CA GLY A 436 1.82 -13.67 3.07
C GLY A 436 3.14 -14.43 2.81
N VAL A 437 4.26 -14.00 3.41
CA VAL A 437 5.63 -14.51 3.24
C VAL A 437 5.90 -15.94 3.75
N PRO A 438 5.27 -16.47 4.82
CA PRO A 438 5.43 -17.88 5.21
C PRO A 438 5.00 -18.86 4.13
N TYR A 439 4.17 -18.42 3.17
CA TYR A 439 3.81 -19.26 2.03
C TYR A 439 4.90 -19.33 0.96
N LEU A 440 5.92 -18.46 0.96
CA LEU A 440 6.92 -18.45 -0.11
C LEU A 440 7.71 -19.77 -0.24
N GLY A 441 8.07 -20.43 0.87
CA GLY A 441 8.74 -21.73 0.84
C GLY A 441 7.87 -22.83 0.26
N PRO A 442 6.65 -23.07 0.80
CA PRO A 442 5.66 -23.94 0.19
C PRO A 442 5.39 -23.60 -1.28
N LEU A 443 5.27 -22.32 -1.62
CA LEU A 443 5.01 -21.84 -2.98
C LEU A 443 6.14 -22.17 -3.94
N VAL A 444 7.41 -21.98 -3.55
CA VAL A 444 8.56 -22.37 -4.38
C VAL A 444 8.49 -23.86 -4.68
N LYS A 445 8.27 -24.69 -3.66
CA LYS A 445 8.10 -26.13 -3.84
C LYS A 445 6.93 -26.47 -4.76
N GLU A 446 5.76 -25.87 -4.55
CA GLU A 446 4.57 -26.11 -5.36
C GLU A 446 4.73 -25.66 -6.82
N CYS A 447 5.40 -24.54 -7.08
CA CYS A 447 5.74 -24.09 -8.43
C CYS A 447 6.70 -25.06 -9.11
N MET A 448 7.73 -25.53 -8.41
CA MET A 448 8.67 -26.51 -8.95
C MET A 448 8.04 -27.89 -9.20
N GLU A 449 7.01 -28.24 -8.43
CA GLU A 449 6.19 -29.44 -8.63
C GLU A 449 5.06 -29.25 -9.67
N GLY A 450 4.88 -28.04 -10.20
CA GLY A 450 3.83 -27.72 -11.17
C GLY A 450 2.41 -27.68 -10.61
N LYS A 451 2.25 -27.60 -9.28
CA LYS A 451 0.95 -27.55 -8.58
C LYS A 451 0.34 -26.16 -8.56
N THR A 452 1.20 -25.14 -8.46
CA THR A 452 0.80 -23.73 -8.38
C THR A 452 1.50 -22.96 -9.48
N LYS A 453 0.74 -22.27 -10.34
CA LYS A 453 1.28 -21.42 -11.40
C LYS A 453 1.43 -19.98 -10.94
N ARG A 454 0.45 -19.42 -10.23
CA ARG A 454 0.46 -18.04 -9.75
C ARG A 454 -0.04 -17.94 -8.32
N ALA A 455 0.70 -17.22 -7.50
CA ALA A 455 0.21 -16.81 -6.19
C ALA A 455 0.36 -15.30 -6.02
N MET A 456 -0.60 -14.70 -5.33
CA MET A 456 -0.54 -13.29 -4.96
C MET A 456 -0.25 -13.15 -3.47
N ILE A 457 0.86 -12.50 -3.14
CA ILE A 457 1.29 -12.22 -1.78
C ILE A 457 0.81 -10.82 -1.41
N VAL A 458 0.10 -10.69 -0.29
CA VAL A 458 -0.50 -9.42 0.13
C VAL A 458 -0.04 -9.07 1.54
N GLY A 459 0.72 -7.98 1.67
CA GLY A 459 1.10 -7.40 2.95
C GLY A 459 0.20 -6.22 3.29
N LYS A 460 -0.31 -6.15 4.53
CA LYS A 460 -1.13 -5.05 5.04
C LYS A 460 -0.74 -4.77 6.48
N GLY A 461 -0.66 -3.50 6.85
CA GLY A 461 -0.25 -3.07 8.18
C GLY A 461 -1.07 -1.90 8.70
N SER A 462 -1.34 -1.89 10.00
CA SER A 462 -2.00 -0.78 10.69
C SER A 462 -0.96 0.25 11.14
N LEU A 463 -0.96 1.47 10.59
CA LEU A 463 0.03 2.51 10.97
C LEU A 463 -0.40 3.34 12.20
N PHE A 464 -1.68 3.29 12.57
CA PHE A 464 -2.22 4.08 13.69
C PHE A 464 -1.61 3.76 15.06
N LEU A 465 -1.00 2.58 15.21
CA LEU A 465 -0.32 2.18 16.45
C LEU A 465 0.85 3.10 16.79
N GLY A 466 1.56 3.62 15.79
CA GLY A 466 2.62 4.61 15.99
C GLY A 466 2.09 6.00 16.39
N ARG A 467 0.77 6.22 16.35
CA ARG A 467 0.09 7.50 16.62
C ARG A 467 0.60 8.68 15.77
N MET A 468 1.14 8.38 14.59
CA MET A 468 1.63 9.37 13.61
C MET A 468 0.66 9.58 12.44
N THR A 469 -0.22 8.61 12.15
CA THR A 469 -1.20 8.66 11.07
C THR A 469 -2.32 7.65 11.30
N ASN A 470 -3.53 7.92 10.84
CA ASN A 470 -4.64 6.95 10.87
C ASN A 470 -4.72 6.09 9.60
N LEU A 471 -3.73 6.20 8.70
CA LEU A 471 -3.70 5.45 7.46
C LEU A 471 -3.37 3.97 7.69
N PHE A 472 -3.74 3.17 6.70
CA PHE A 472 -3.22 1.83 6.51
C PHE A 472 -2.01 1.86 5.60
N ASP A 473 -1.17 0.84 5.73
CA ASP A 473 -0.15 0.52 4.74
C ASP A 473 -0.50 -0.80 4.07
N GLY A 474 -0.08 -0.96 2.82
CA GLY A 474 -0.24 -2.22 2.12
C GLY A 474 0.35 -2.20 0.73
N VAL A 475 0.95 -3.33 0.37
CA VAL A 475 1.44 -3.64 -0.97
C VAL A 475 1.23 -5.12 -1.26
N SER A 476 1.16 -5.47 -2.54
CA SER A 476 1.05 -6.86 -2.97
C SER A 476 1.91 -7.09 -4.21
N PHE A 477 2.27 -8.35 -4.45
CA PHE A 477 2.97 -8.76 -5.66
C PHE A 477 2.56 -10.17 -6.07
N VAL A 478 2.64 -10.45 -7.38
CA VAL A 478 2.42 -11.80 -7.90
C VAL A 478 3.75 -12.53 -8.04
N VAL A 479 3.75 -13.80 -7.62
CA VAL A 479 4.80 -14.77 -7.91
C VAL A 479 4.25 -15.73 -8.96
N GLU A 480 5.01 -15.99 -10.02
CA GLU A 480 4.63 -16.85 -11.13
C GLU A 480 5.68 -17.94 -11.36
N ALA A 481 5.23 -19.18 -11.60
CA ALA A 481 6.10 -20.29 -11.95
C ALA A 481 6.93 -19.97 -13.21
N ASN A 482 8.21 -20.33 -13.19
CA ASN A 482 9.12 -20.08 -14.29
C ASN A 482 8.99 -21.20 -15.34
N GLU A 483 8.48 -20.85 -16.52
CA GLU A 483 8.31 -21.82 -17.61
C GLU A 483 9.61 -22.07 -18.39
N GLY A 484 10.71 -21.39 -18.02
CA GLY A 484 12.01 -21.40 -18.70
C GLY A 484 11.95 -20.80 -20.10
N GLU A 485 13.11 -20.64 -20.75
CA GLU A 485 13.13 -20.49 -22.21
C GLU A 485 12.70 -21.83 -22.83
N ARG A 486 11.39 -22.02 -23.08
CA ARG A 486 10.95 -23.10 -23.97
C ARG A 486 11.65 -22.93 -25.31
N LYS A 487 12.68 -23.75 -25.56
CA LYS A 487 13.17 -24.04 -26.90
C LYS A 487 12.02 -24.69 -27.68
N THR A 488 11.18 -23.89 -28.32
CA THR A 488 10.32 -24.36 -29.38
C THR A 488 11.22 -24.88 -30.48
N GLY A 489 11.35 -26.20 -30.55
CA GLY A 489 11.97 -26.89 -31.67
C GLY A 489 11.26 -26.51 -32.97
N GLY A 490 11.92 -25.70 -33.78
CA GLY A 490 11.48 -25.25 -35.08
C GLY A 490 12.63 -25.36 -36.05
N LYS A 491 12.64 -26.47 -36.80
CA LYS A 491 13.47 -26.87 -37.95
C LYS A 491 14.47 -25.84 -38.49
N ALA A 492 15.73 -26.29 -38.54
CA ALA A 492 16.76 -25.78 -39.41
C ALA A 492 16.28 -25.69 -40.88
N GLY A 493 16.47 -24.51 -41.46
CA GLY A 493 16.36 -24.22 -42.89
C GLY A 493 17.53 -23.32 -43.27
N GLN A 494 18.21 -23.69 -44.34
CA GLN A 494 19.58 -23.35 -44.72
C GLN A 494 19.80 -21.90 -45.22
N ASP A 495 21.04 -21.46 -45.02
CA ASP A 495 21.92 -20.65 -45.88
C ASP A 495 21.38 -19.41 -46.61
N ALA A 496 22.01 -18.26 -46.35
CA ALA A 496 22.90 -17.60 -47.33
C ALA A 496 23.63 -16.38 -46.73
N GLY A 497 24.97 -16.46 -46.70
CA GLY A 497 25.91 -15.44 -47.23
C GLY A 497 26.05 -14.07 -46.54
N PRO A 498 27.29 -13.62 -46.23
CA PRO A 498 27.59 -12.24 -45.88
C PRO A 498 27.85 -11.41 -47.15
N ASP A 499 27.26 -10.23 -47.29
CA ASP A 499 27.91 -9.20 -48.11
C ASP A 499 27.52 -7.77 -47.72
N ALA A 500 28.51 -6.90 -47.89
CA ALA A 500 28.52 -5.49 -47.56
C ALA A 500 27.68 -4.66 -48.56
N GLY A 501 27.13 -3.53 -48.10
CA GLY A 501 26.43 -2.60 -48.99
C GLY A 501 25.88 -1.35 -48.31
N GLN A 502 26.72 -0.31 -48.26
CA GLN A 502 26.41 1.11 -48.47
C GLN A 502 25.18 1.77 -47.84
N GLN A 503 25.48 2.80 -47.06
CA GLN A 503 24.64 3.98 -46.82
C GLN A 503 24.01 4.51 -48.12
N THR A 504 22.70 4.64 -48.16
CA THR A 504 22.01 5.73 -48.87
C THR A 504 20.72 6.10 -48.14
N ALA A 505 20.51 7.40 -48.01
CA ALA A 505 19.33 8.01 -47.43
C ALA A 505 18.09 7.74 -48.29
N HIS A 506 16.96 7.39 -47.65
CA HIS A 506 15.66 7.39 -48.29
C HIS A 506 14.71 8.41 -47.64
N VAL A 507 14.19 9.24 -48.53
CA VAL A 507 13.22 10.32 -48.39
C VAL A 507 11.87 9.77 -47.92
N ILE A 508 11.26 10.42 -46.93
CA ILE A 508 9.89 10.17 -46.48
C ILE A 508 8.94 10.98 -47.38
N PRO A 509 7.88 10.39 -47.94
CA PRO A 509 6.94 11.08 -48.82
C PRO A 509 6.00 11.98 -48.01
N GLU A 510 5.74 13.17 -48.54
CA GLU A 510 4.75 14.13 -48.05
C GLU A 510 3.34 13.53 -48.09
N HIS A 511 2.66 13.54 -46.95
CA HIS A 511 1.20 13.60 -46.87
C HIS A 511 0.83 14.79 -46.00
N SER A 512 0.23 15.79 -46.65
CA SER A 512 -0.27 17.02 -46.04
C SER A 512 -1.36 16.74 -45.00
N PRO A 513 -1.32 17.36 -43.80
CA PRO A 513 -2.48 17.44 -42.94
C PRO A 513 -3.39 18.57 -43.42
N SER A 514 -4.53 18.20 -44.01
CA SER A 514 -5.64 19.11 -44.25
C SER A 514 -6.46 19.27 -42.97
N HIS A 515 -6.15 20.29 -42.16
CA HIS A 515 -7.14 21.04 -41.38
C HIS A 515 -6.52 22.38 -40.96
N PRO A 516 -6.99 23.53 -41.49
CA PRO A 516 -6.51 24.82 -41.05
C PRO A 516 -7.11 25.14 -39.68
N MET A 517 -6.28 25.18 -38.63
CA MET A 517 -6.61 25.95 -37.43
C MET A 517 -6.56 27.43 -37.82
N ILE A 518 -7.73 28.05 -37.95
CA ILE A 518 -7.84 29.50 -38.08
C ILE A 518 -7.61 30.07 -36.67
N THR A 519 -6.37 30.31 -36.30
CA THR A 519 -6.06 31.16 -35.14
C THR A 519 -6.37 32.61 -35.55
N ALA A 520 -7.52 33.13 -35.12
CA ALA A 520 -7.85 34.54 -35.29
C ALA A 520 -6.83 35.41 -34.50
N PRO A 521 -6.36 36.53 -35.04
CA PRO A 521 -5.42 37.41 -34.34
C PRO A 521 -6.11 38.04 -33.12
N CYS A 522 -5.65 37.70 -31.92
CA CYS A 522 -6.18 38.16 -30.62
C CYS A 522 -5.71 39.58 -30.25
N HIS A 523 -5.83 40.55 -31.16
CA HIS A 523 -5.43 41.93 -30.87
C HIS A 523 -6.54 42.66 -30.09
N GLY A 524 -6.21 43.17 -28.89
CA GLY A 524 -7.08 44.07 -28.12
C GLY A 524 -7.89 43.46 -26.96
N ALA A 525 -7.57 42.24 -26.53
CA ALA A 525 -8.15 41.68 -25.31
C ALA A 525 -7.57 42.38 -24.07
N ARG A 526 -8.45 42.93 -23.22
CA ARG A 526 -8.08 43.57 -21.94
C ARG A 526 -8.22 42.57 -20.81
N ILE A 527 -7.09 42.11 -20.28
CA ILE A 527 -7.05 41.11 -19.21
C ILE A 527 -6.57 41.79 -17.93
N VAL A 528 -7.14 41.41 -16.79
CA VAL A 528 -6.63 41.77 -15.47
C VAL A 528 -5.97 40.57 -14.82
N PHE A 529 -4.78 40.73 -14.24
CA PHE A 529 -4.07 39.67 -13.54
C PHE A 529 -3.93 40.04 -12.06
N ALA A 530 -4.58 39.27 -11.18
CA ALA A 530 -4.44 39.42 -9.74
C ALA A 530 -3.19 38.67 -9.26
N LEU A 531 -2.12 39.40 -8.98
CA LEU A 531 -0.85 38.82 -8.54
C LEU A 531 -0.80 38.74 -7.01
N GLU A 532 -0.98 37.53 -6.47
CA GLU A 532 -0.97 37.26 -5.04
C GLU A 532 0.34 36.59 -4.54
N GLY A 533 1.33 36.50 -5.42
CA GLY A 533 2.63 35.88 -5.17
C GLY A 533 2.91 34.73 -6.15
N SER A 534 4.15 34.66 -6.64
CA SER A 534 4.67 33.58 -7.49
C SER A 534 5.79 32.85 -6.75
N GLU A 535 5.76 31.51 -6.77
CA GLU A 535 6.86 30.70 -6.22
C GLU A 535 8.11 30.77 -7.11
N GLN A 536 8.00 31.27 -8.34
CA GLN A 536 9.10 31.48 -9.30
C GLN A 536 9.70 32.90 -9.24
N GLY A 537 9.15 33.76 -8.38
CA GLY A 537 9.62 35.13 -8.19
C GLY A 537 9.06 36.13 -9.21
N GLN A 538 9.43 37.40 -9.02
CA GLN A 538 8.94 38.52 -9.83
C GLN A 538 9.44 38.47 -11.28
N GLU A 539 10.67 38.02 -11.50
CA GLU A 539 11.27 37.94 -12.85
C GLU A 539 10.47 37.02 -13.79
N ASP A 540 9.96 35.91 -13.27
CA ASP A 540 9.11 34.98 -14.02
C ASP A 540 7.73 35.60 -14.34
N THR A 541 7.19 36.38 -13.41
CA THR A 541 5.95 37.13 -13.66
C THR A 541 6.14 38.18 -14.76
N ASP A 542 7.23 38.93 -14.72
CA ASP A 542 7.57 39.94 -15.73
C ASP A 542 7.79 39.29 -17.10
N LEU A 543 8.41 38.10 -17.12
CA LEU A 543 8.56 37.29 -18.33
C LEU A 543 7.20 36.85 -18.89
N ALA A 544 6.27 36.43 -18.04
CA ALA A 544 4.92 36.04 -18.46
C ALA A 544 4.19 37.19 -19.14
N LEU A 545 4.22 38.38 -18.54
CA LEU A 545 3.63 39.61 -19.09
C LEU A 545 4.31 39.99 -20.41
N GLY A 546 5.63 39.85 -20.50
CA GLY A 546 6.38 40.08 -21.74
C GLY A 546 6.00 39.11 -22.87
N LEU A 547 5.76 37.84 -22.56
CA LEU A 547 5.29 36.84 -23.52
C LEU A 547 3.88 37.14 -24.02
N ALA A 548 2.96 37.54 -23.13
CA ALA A 548 1.60 37.95 -23.50
C ALA A 548 1.60 39.22 -24.38
N ALA A 549 2.39 40.22 -24.01
CA ALA A 549 2.51 41.48 -24.76
C ALA A 549 3.03 41.26 -26.20
N ARG A 550 3.98 40.33 -26.40
CA ARG A 550 4.46 39.95 -27.76
C ARG A 550 3.38 39.34 -28.65
N LYS A 551 2.31 38.80 -28.05
CA LYS A 551 1.13 38.29 -28.75
C LYS A 551 0.02 39.34 -28.91
N GLY A 552 0.26 40.59 -28.50
CA GLY A 552 -0.71 41.69 -28.58
C GLY A 552 -1.80 41.67 -27.51
N ILE A 553 -1.55 40.98 -26.39
CA ILE A 553 -2.49 40.87 -25.26
C ILE A 553 -2.15 41.96 -24.24
N GLU A 554 -3.13 42.80 -23.90
CA GLU A 554 -2.97 43.87 -22.93
C GLU A 554 -3.38 43.37 -21.53
N VAL A 555 -2.44 43.42 -20.58
CA VAL A 555 -2.63 42.88 -19.23
C VAL A 555 -2.41 43.98 -18.20
N ASN A 556 -3.44 44.27 -17.41
CA ASN A 556 -3.37 45.13 -16.24
C ASN A 556 -3.11 44.28 -15.00
N VAL A 557 -2.07 44.59 -14.22
CA VAL A 557 -1.72 43.82 -13.02
C VAL A 557 -2.26 44.51 -11.78
N CYS A 558 -2.98 43.76 -10.95
CA CYS A 558 -3.42 44.19 -9.62
C CYS A 558 -2.45 43.63 -8.57
N HIS A 559 -1.88 44.51 -7.75
CA HIS A 559 -0.92 44.16 -6.71
C HIS A 559 -1.51 44.40 -5.31
N GLY A 560 -1.02 43.63 -4.31
CA GLY A 560 -1.29 43.88 -2.89
C GLY A 560 -2.37 42.97 -2.30
N ALA A 561 -2.65 43.17 -1.01
CA ALA A 561 -3.56 42.32 -0.22
C ALA A 561 -5.04 42.31 -0.69
N ASP A 562 -5.42 43.27 -1.55
CA ASP A 562 -6.76 43.39 -2.12
C ASP A 562 -6.76 43.23 -3.67
N ALA A 563 -5.79 42.47 -4.21
CA ALA A 563 -5.67 42.24 -5.65
C ALA A 563 -6.94 41.60 -6.24
N HIS A 564 -7.62 40.72 -5.49
CA HIS A 564 -8.90 40.13 -5.87
C HIS A 564 -10.04 41.16 -5.95
N GLY A 565 -10.17 42.06 -4.98
CA GLY A 565 -11.18 43.11 -5.01
C GLY A 565 -11.01 44.04 -6.21
N ALA A 566 -9.76 44.40 -6.52
CA ALA A 566 -9.43 45.20 -7.70
C ALA A 566 -9.73 44.47 -9.03
N MET A 567 -9.46 43.18 -9.10
CA MET A 567 -9.79 42.34 -10.26
C MET A 567 -11.31 42.26 -10.47
N GLU A 568 -12.08 42.03 -9.41
CA GLU A 568 -13.54 41.99 -9.45
C GLU A 568 -14.12 43.32 -9.92
N PHE A 569 -13.65 44.43 -9.36
CA PHE A 569 -14.04 45.76 -9.80
C PHE A 569 -13.72 45.99 -11.29
N ALA A 570 -12.57 45.50 -11.78
CA ALA A 570 -12.20 45.63 -13.19
C ALA A 570 -13.14 44.84 -14.13
N LEU A 571 -13.57 43.65 -13.72
CA LEU A 571 -14.53 42.82 -14.45
C LEU A 571 -15.93 43.45 -14.44
N GLU A 572 -16.39 43.93 -13.28
CA GLU A 572 -17.73 44.53 -13.12
C GLU A 572 -17.86 45.89 -13.83
N SER A 573 -16.80 46.69 -13.82
CA SER A 573 -16.75 47.98 -14.53
C SER A 573 -16.57 47.84 -16.05
N GLY A 574 -16.25 46.64 -16.57
CA GLY A 574 -15.94 46.40 -17.98
C GLY A 574 -14.61 47.00 -18.45
N SER A 575 -13.75 47.40 -17.51
CA SER A 575 -12.38 47.84 -17.79
C SER A 575 -11.45 46.68 -18.15
N ALA A 576 -11.77 45.47 -17.68
CA ALA A 576 -11.21 44.21 -18.15
C ALA A 576 -12.33 43.25 -18.61
N GLN A 577 -11.99 42.36 -19.54
CA GLN A 577 -12.91 41.36 -20.12
C GLN A 577 -12.69 39.95 -19.54
N ALA A 578 -11.51 39.69 -18.99
CA ALA A 578 -11.17 38.45 -18.31
C ALA A 578 -10.20 38.71 -17.15
N GLY A 579 -10.30 37.87 -16.12
CA GLY A 579 -9.40 37.85 -14.99
C GLY A 579 -8.51 36.61 -15.02
N VAL A 580 -7.25 36.74 -14.63
CA VAL A 580 -6.36 35.62 -14.32
C VAL A 580 -6.00 35.71 -12.84
N THR A 581 -6.13 34.60 -12.12
CA THR A 581 -5.79 34.54 -10.69
C THR A 581 -5.37 33.14 -10.25
N MET A 582 -4.79 33.04 -9.05
CA MET A 582 -4.35 31.79 -8.43
C MET A 582 -5.50 31.02 -7.76
N HIS A 583 -6.54 31.73 -7.31
CA HIS A 583 -7.69 31.11 -6.67
C HIS A 583 -8.95 31.94 -6.94
N TYR A 584 -10.12 31.31 -7.04
CA TYR A 584 -11.38 32.04 -7.18
C TYR A 584 -12.55 31.19 -6.67
N PRO A 585 -13.45 31.72 -5.83
CA PRO A 585 -14.56 30.97 -5.26
C PRO A 585 -15.72 30.87 -6.27
N PHE A 586 -15.65 29.90 -7.18
CA PHE A 586 -16.75 29.63 -8.10
C PHE A 586 -17.99 29.09 -7.37
N PRO A 587 -19.21 29.53 -7.72
CA PRO A 587 -20.43 28.98 -7.16
C PRO A 587 -20.68 27.55 -7.67
N ILE A 588 -21.48 26.77 -6.93
CA ILE A 588 -21.95 25.46 -7.40
C ILE A 588 -22.72 25.65 -8.70
N GLY A 589 -22.41 24.85 -9.71
CA GLY A 589 -22.89 25.01 -11.08
C GLY A 589 -21.82 25.51 -12.05
N VAL A 590 -20.67 25.96 -11.55
CA VAL A 590 -19.52 26.41 -12.33
C VAL A 590 -18.32 25.50 -12.04
N SER A 591 -17.65 25.04 -13.09
CA SER A 591 -16.37 24.33 -12.99
C SER A 591 -15.40 24.83 -14.05
N THR A 592 -14.11 24.60 -13.83
CA THR A 592 -13.06 25.10 -14.72
C THR A 592 -12.68 24.12 -15.81
N VAL A 593 -12.32 24.62 -17.00
CA VAL A 593 -11.89 23.80 -18.13
C VAL A 593 -10.43 24.09 -18.49
N GLY A 594 -9.49 23.29 -17.98
CA GLY A 594 -8.06 23.51 -18.23
C GLY A 594 -7.64 23.14 -19.64
N LYS A 595 -6.50 23.65 -20.08
CA LYS A 595 -5.93 23.34 -21.39
C LYS A 595 -4.45 22.99 -21.26
N VAL A 596 -4.10 21.78 -21.69
CA VAL A 596 -2.77 21.19 -21.56
C VAL A 596 -2.17 20.85 -22.92
N ILE A 597 -0.85 20.66 -22.97
CA ILE A 597 -0.15 20.10 -24.12
C ILE A 597 0.16 18.63 -23.85
N THR A 598 -0.29 17.76 -24.74
CA THR A 598 -0.12 16.31 -24.61
C THR A 598 1.34 15.90 -24.89
N PRO A 599 2.00 15.08 -24.04
CA PRO A 599 3.43 14.82 -24.14
C PRO A 599 3.82 14.03 -25.39
N ALA A 600 2.95 13.12 -25.85
CA ALA A 600 3.30 12.22 -26.94
C ALA A 600 3.16 12.88 -28.33
N ARG A 601 2.23 13.82 -28.50
CA ARG A 601 1.94 14.43 -29.80
C ARG A 601 2.09 15.95 -29.84
N GLY A 602 2.34 16.60 -28.70
CA GLY A 602 2.37 18.06 -28.61
C GLY A 602 1.02 18.72 -28.93
N LYS A 603 -0.07 17.95 -28.92
CA LYS A 603 -1.43 18.43 -29.24
C LYS A 603 -2.05 19.09 -28.02
N ALA A 604 -2.74 20.23 -28.21
CA ALA A 604 -3.55 20.81 -27.16
C ALA A 604 -4.77 19.92 -26.84
N MET A 605 -5.09 19.77 -25.57
CA MET A 605 -6.24 19.01 -25.07
C MET A 605 -6.90 19.77 -23.91
N TYR A 606 -8.23 19.82 -23.91
CA TYR A 606 -9.02 20.43 -22.86
C TYR A 606 -9.38 19.39 -21.80
N ILE A 607 -9.17 19.74 -20.53
CA ILE A 607 -9.54 18.94 -19.38
C ILE A 607 -10.79 19.56 -18.77
N ALA A 608 -11.93 18.92 -18.96
CA ALA A 608 -13.21 19.42 -18.49
C ALA A 608 -13.42 19.01 -17.02
N ASN A 609 -13.31 20.03 -16.16
CA ASN A 609 -13.23 20.07 -14.71
C ASN A 609 -11.83 19.87 -14.11
N THR A 610 -11.16 20.97 -13.80
CA THR A 610 -9.87 21.01 -13.10
C THR A 610 -9.96 21.58 -11.67
N THR A 611 -11.06 22.27 -11.36
CA THR A 611 -11.50 22.75 -10.05
C THR A 611 -12.98 23.18 -10.13
N GLY A 612 -13.62 23.37 -8.98
CA GLY A 612 -15.04 23.72 -8.88
C GLY A 612 -15.98 22.50 -8.95
N THR A 613 -17.28 22.75 -8.99
CA THR A 613 -18.32 21.70 -8.93
C THR A 613 -19.55 22.12 -9.71
N SER A 614 -19.79 21.47 -10.86
CA SER A 614 -20.94 21.77 -11.73
C SER A 614 -22.28 21.20 -11.21
N HIS A 615 -22.24 20.21 -10.32
CA HIS A 615 -23.43 19.60 -9.71
C HIS A 615 -23.05 18.77 -8.47
N THR A 616 -23.98 18.56 -7.54
CA THR A 616 -23.75 17.75 -6.33
C THR A 616 -23.75 16.24 -6.61
N ASP A 617 -24.64 15.77 -7.49
CA ASP A 617 -24.56 14.41 -8.06
C ASP A 617 -23.39 14.27 -9.05
N ARG A 618 -22.59 13.21 -8.89
CA ARG A 618 -21.37 12.95 -9.65
C ARG A 618 -21.63 12.76 -11.15
N VAL A 619 -22.63 11.95 -11.52
CA VAL A 619 -22.89 11.66 -12.93
C VAL A 619 -23.40 12.92 -13.64
N SER A 620 -24.30 13.65 -12.99
CA SER A 620 -24.80 14.93 -13.46
C SER A 620 -23.68 15.96 -13.60
N ALA A 621 -22.72 15.97 -12.68
CA ALA A 621 -21.54 16.83 -12.77
C ALA A 621 -20.72 16.49 -14.02
N LEU A 622 -20.43 15.21 -14.30
CA LEU A 622 -19.67 14.81 -15.50
C LEU A 622 -20.38 15.22 -16.80
N VAL A 623 -21.71 15.07 -16.88
CA VAL A 623 -22.48 15.50 -18.06
C VAL A 623 -22.39 17.02 -18.24
N LYS A 624 -22.55 17.81 -17.17
CA LYS A 624 -22.39 19.27 -17.24
C LYS A 624 -20.97 19.70 -17.57
N ASN A 625 -19.96 19.02 -17.02
CA ASN A 625 -18.55 19.25 -17.34
C ASN A 625 -18.29 19.01 -18.82
N THR A 626 -18.92 17.99 -19.42
CA THR A 626 -18.82 17.73 -20.87
C THR A 626 -19.23 18.95 -21.69
N ILE A 627 -20.40 19.52 -21.36
CA ILE A 627 -20.92 20.71 -22.06
C ILE A 627 -19.97 21.90 -21.85
N ALA A 628 -19.50 22.11 -20.61
CA ALA A 628 -18.51 23.16 -20.31
C ALA A 628 -17.22 22.99 -21.15
N GLY A 629 -16.72 21.76 -21.27
CA GLY A 629 -15.55 21.44 -22.09
C GLY A 629 -15.74 21.73 -23.59
N ILE A 630 -16.91 21.36 -24.13
CA ILE A 630 -17.29 21.66 -25.53
C ILE A 630 -17.36 23.18 -25.74
N ILE A 631 -17.98 23.92 -24.82
CA ILE A 631 -18.08 25.39 -24.87
C ILE A 631 -16.69 26.01 -24.93
N ALA A 632 -15.79 25.61 -24.02
CA ALA A 632 -14.45 26.17 -23.95
C ALA A 632 -13.66 25.89 -25.24
N ALA A 633 -13.74 24.66 -25.76
CA ALA A 633 -13.06 24.27 -26.98
C ALA A 633 -13.59 25.02 -28.21
N LYS A 634 -14.92 25.17 -28.34
CA LYS A 634 -15.56 25.91 -29.44
C LYS A 634 -15.23 27.39 -29.41
N ALA A 635 -15.30 28.01 -28.23
CA ALA A 635 -14.94 29.41 -28.05
C ALA A 635 -13.44 29.67 -28.29
N ASP A 636 -12.59 28.66 -28.09
CA ASP A 636 -11.14 28.71 -28.36
C ASP A 636 -10.77 28.27 -29.80
N GLY A 637 -11.77 28.15 -30.68
CA GLY A 637 -11.60 27.94 -32.12
C GLY A 637 -11.69 26.48 -32.62
N VAL A 638 -11.93 25.50 -31.74
CA VAL A 638 -12.17 24.11 -32.13
C VAL A 638 -13.65 23.90 -32.38
N LEU A 639 -14.09 24.12 -33.63
CA LEU A 639 -15.52 24.16 -33.99
C LEU A 639 -16.29 22.85 -33.69
N ASN A 640 -15.66 21.70 -33.92
CA ASN A 640 -16.26 20.37 -33.74
C ASN A 640 -15.36 19.51 -32.83
N PRO A 641 -15.31 19.80 -31.52
CA PRO A 641 -14.40 19.10 -30.61
C PRO A 641 -14.86 17.66 -30.40
N THR A 642 -13.90 16.74 -30.43
CA THR A 642 -14.13 15.34 -30.04
C THR A 642 -14.07 15.18 -28.53
N VAL A 643 -15.00 14.41 -27.97
CA VAL A 643 -15.16 14.20 -26.53
C VAL A 643 -14.76 12.78 -26.15
N GLY A 644 -13.90 12.67 -25.16
CA GLY A 644 -13.63 11.44 -24.42
C GLY A 644 -13.98 11.61 -22.94
N ILE A 645 -14.28 10.51 -22.26
CA ILE A 645 -14.57 10.53 -20.81
C ILE A 645 -13.44 9.78 -20.12
N ALA A 646 -12.76 10.39 -19.16
CA ALA A 646 -11.75 9.67 -18.38
C ALA A 646 -12.39 8.42 -17.77
N ASN A 647 -11.66 7.30 -17.76
CA ASN A 647 -12.16 6.05 -17.19
C ASN A 647 -12.17 6.12 -15.64
N ILE A 648 -13.16 6.84 -15.10
CA ILE A 648 -13.40 7.10 -13.69
C ILE A 648 -14.83 6.70 -13.30
N ASP A 649 -15.12 6.64 -12.00
CA ASP A 649 -16.46 6.33 -11.50
C ASP A 649 -17.53 7.27 -12.06
N GLY A 650 -18.61 6.67 -12.57
CA GLY A 650 -19.69 7.40 -13.23
C GLY A 650 -19.50 7.62 -14.73
N ALA A 651 -18.33 7.31 -15.31
CA ALA A 651 -18.05 7.49 -16.73
C ALA A 651 -19.06 6.77 -17.64
N ARG A 652 -19.42 5.51 -17.34
CA ARG A 652 -20.43 4.75 -18.11
C ARG A 652 -21.82 5.34 -18.04
N SER A 653 -22.21 5.83 -16.87
CA SER A 653 -23.52 6.46 -16.69
C SER A 653 -23.57 7.81 -17.41
N CYS A 654 -22.48 8.58 -17.35
CA CYS A 654 -22.29 9.80 -18.12
C CYS A 654 -22.36 9.51 -19.63
N GLU A 655 -21.63 8.50 -20.12
CA GLU A 655 -21.64 8.08 -21.52
C GLU A 655 -23.06 7.75 -22.01
N LYS A 656 -23.84 7.01 -21.21
CA LYS A 656 -25.24 6.69 -21.55
C LYS A 656 -26.08 7.95 -21.70
N ILE A 657 -25.95 8.91 -20.78
CA ILE A 657 -26.70 10.17 -20.83
C ILE A 657 -26.27 11.02 -22.04
N LEU A 658 -24.96 11.11 -22.31
CA LEU A 658 -24.43 11.86 -23.44
C LEU A 658 -24.84 11.23 -24.78
N LYS A 659 -24.90 9.90 -24.88
CA LYS A 659 -25.44 9.19 -26.04
C LYS A 659 -26.93 9.47 -26.22
N ALA A 660 -27.72 9.47 -25.15
CA ALA A 660 -29.13 9.85 -25.21
C ALA A 660 -29.33 11.31 -25.65
N LEU A 661 -28.51 12.25 -25.15
CA LEU A 661 -28.50 13.64 -25.62
C LEU A 661 -28.20 13.73 -27.12
N LYS A 662 -27.22 12.95 -27.60
CA LYS A 662 -26.90 12.87 -29.02
C LYS A 662 -28.07 12.37 -29.86
N GLU A 663 -28.72 11.30 -29.43
CA GLU A 663 -29.91 10.73 -30.08
C GLU A 663 -31.08 11.73 -30.10
N ASN A 664 -31.21 12.55 -29.06
CA ASN A 664 -32.20 13.62 -28.96
C ASN A 664 -31.81 14.91 -29.73
N GLY A 665 -30.70 14.90 -30.47
CA GLY A 665 -30.31 15.98 -31.38
C GLY A 665 -29.28 16.98 -30.84
N TYR A 666 -28.60 16.69 -29.73
CA TYR A 666 -27.42 17.46 -29.30
C TYR A 666 -26.18 17.04 -30.10
N ASP A 667 -25.52 18.01 -30.75
CA ASP A 667 -24.37 17.72 -31.61
C ASP A 667 -23.09 17.46 -30.80
N ILE A 668 -22.81 16.18 -30.53
CA ILE A 668 -21.60 15.72 -29.84
C ILE A 668 -20.87 14.65 -30.65
N THR A 669 -19.57 14.85 -30.86
CA THR A 669 -18.69 13.88 -31.52
C THR A 669 -17.84 13.18 -30.46
N PHE A 670 -17.95 11.85 -30.35
CA PHE A 670 -17.13 11.09 -29.42
C PHE A 670 -15.82 10.68 -30.09
N ALA A 671 -14.71 10.81 -29.37
CA ALA A 671 -13.44 10.24 -29.77
C ALA A 671 -13.43 8.72 -29.54
N GLU A 672 -12.77 7.98 -30.41
CA GLU A 672 -12.53 6.55 -30.24
C GLU A 672 -11.17 6.35 -29.55
N SER A 673 -11.16 5.65 -28.40
CA SER A 673 -9.91 5.24 -27.75
C SER A 673 -9.04 4.42 -28.71
N ALA A 674 -7.72 4.52 -28.55
CA ALA A 674 -6.74 3.76 -29.34
C ALA A 674 -6.77 2.23 -29.09
N ARG A 675 -7.69 1.74 -28.25
CA ARG A 675 -7.95 0.32 -28.01
C ARG A 675 -8.62 -0.37 -29.20
N ALA A 676 -8.51 -1.70 -29.24
CA ALA A 676 -9.16 -2.53 -30.25
C ALA A 676 -10.70 -2.41 -30.26
N ASP A 677 -11.33 -2.06 -29.14
CA ASP A 677 -12.78 -1.94 -28.98
C ASP A 677 -13.32 -0.50 -29.11
N LYS A 678 -12.45 0.50 -29.34
CA LYS A 678 -12.81 1.87 -29.77
C LYS A 678 -13.83 2.62 -28.88
N GLY A 679 -13.83 2.37 -27.57
CA GLY A 679 -14.75 3.02 -26.63
C GLY A 679 -14.50 4.53 -26.42
N VAL A 680 -15.52 5.24 -25.90
CA VAL A 680 -15.45 6.67 -25.52
C VAL A 680 -14.69 6.89 -24.21
N GLU A 681 -14.58 5.84 -23.38
CA GLU A 681 -13.79 5.83 -22.15
C GLU A 681 -12.28 5.89 -22.48
N MET A 682 -11.62 6.94 -21.99
CA MET A 682 -10.22 7.25 -22.23
C MET A 682 -9.34 6.81 -21.06
N ARG A 683 -8.24 6.12 -21.34
CA ARG A 683 -7.22 5.72 -20.35
C ARG A 683 -6.00 6.62 -20.43
N GLY A 684 -5.06 6.48 -19.48
CA GLY A 684 -3.85 7.30 -19.41
C GLY A 684 -3.13 7.49 -20.75
N ASN A 685 -2.96 6.41 -21.53
CA ASN A 685 -2.31 6.49 -22.85
C ASN A 685 -3.08 7.39 -23.84
N ASP A 686 -4.42 7.36 -23.83
CA ASP A 686 -5.24 8.22 -24.69
C ASP A 686 -5.07 9.70 -24.33
N LEU A 687 -4.97 9.99 -23.03
CA LEU A 687 -4.71 11.34 -22.53
C LEU A 687 -3.28 11.79 -22.90
N LEU A 688 -2.27 10.91 -22.81
CA LEU A 688 -0.90 11.22 -23.23
C LEU A 688 -0.79 11.48 -24.74
N MET A 689 -1.61 10.80 -25.56
CA MET A 689 -1.66 10.96 -27.01
C MET A 689 -2.56 12.12 -27.48
N GLY A 690 -3.41 12.67 -26.62
CA GLY A 690 -4.42 13.64 -27.02
C GLY A 690 -5.46 13.05 -27.97
N THR A 691 -5.92 11.82 -27.69
CA THR A 691 -6.89 11.08 -28.52
C THR A 691 -8.19 11.86 -28.72
N ALA A 692 -8.67 12.53 -27.68
CA ALA A 692 -9.81 13.45 -27.75
C ALA A 692 -9.33 14.92 -27.69
N ASP A 693 -10.17 15.85 -28.17
CA ASP A 693 -9.94 17.28 -27.96
C ASP A 693 -10.33 17.67 -26.53
N VAL A 694 -11.47 17.17 -26.05
CA VAL A 694 -11.99 17.40 -24.69
C VAL A 694 -12.03 16.08 -23.94
N VAL A 695 -11.39 16.02 -22.77
CA VAL A 695 -11.48 14.87 -21.86
C VAL A 695 -12.20 15.28 -20.58
N VAL A 696 -13.29 14.59 -20.30
CA VAL A 696 -14.20 14.88 -19.18
C VAL A 696 -13.80 14.09 -17.95
N MET A 697 -13.71 14.75 -16.80
CA MET A 697 -13.39 14.12 -15.52
C MET A 697 -14.01 14.86 -14.32
N ASP A 698 -13.76 14.35 -13.11
CA ASP A 698 -14.04 15.06 -11.86
C ASP A 698 -12.90 16.05 -11.52
N SER A 699 -13.16 16.97 -10.60
CA SER A 699 -12.25 18.08 -10.28
C SER A 699 -10.94 17.60 -9.65
N LEU A 700 -10.96 16.52 -8.86
CA LEU A 700 -9.76 16.00 -8.22
C LEU A 700 -8.84 15.37 -9.27
N THR A 701 -9.41 14.55 -10.16
CA THR A 701 -8.67 13.97 -11.28
C THR A 701 -8.13 15.06 -12.20
N GLY A 702 -8.95 16.04 -12.58
CA GLY A 702 -8.51 17.13 -13.44
C GLY A 702 -7.40 17.98 -12.85
N ASN A 703 -7.47 18.30 -11.55
CA ASN A 703 -6.40 19.03 -10.86
C ASN A 703 -5.05 18.27 -10.93
N LEU A 704 -5.09 16.96 -10.66
CA LEU A 704 -3.91 16.11 -10.75
C LEU A 704 -3.36 16.04 -12.18
N MET A 705 -4.22 15.88 -13.18
CA MET A 705 -3.81 15.80 -14.58
C MET A 705 -3.22 17.12 -15.07
N MET A 706 -3.75 18.28 -14.65
CA MET A 706 -3.15 19.59 -14.93
C MET A 706 -1.69 19.63 -14.47
N LYS A 707 -1.44 19.26 -13.20
CA LYS A 707 -0.07 19.24 -12.66
C LYS A 707 0.82 18.30 -13.45
N LEU A 708 0.39 17.06 -13.66
CA LEU A 708 1.18 16.06 -14.40
C LEU A 708 1.54 16.55 -15.81
N PHE A 709 0.58 17.03 -16.59
CA PHE A 709 0.84 17.49 -17.95
C PHE A 709 1.68 18.77 -18.02
N SER A 710 1.53 19.65 -17.03
CA SER A 710 2.20 20.94 -17.06
C SER A 710 3.58 20.94 -16.41
N SER A 711 3.91 19.96 -15.55
CA SER A 711 5.19 19.90 -14.82
C SER A 711 6.04 18.66 -15.12
N TYR A 712 5.67 17.78 -16.07
CA TYR A 712 6.42 16.55 -16.31
C TYR A 712 7.87 16.78 -16.75
N THR A 713 8.15 17.87 -17.47
CA THR A 713 9.50 18.21 -17.94
C THR A 713 10.38 18.83 -16.84
N THR A 714 9.80 19.29 -15.73
CA THR A 714 10.50 19.94 -14.62
C THR A 714 10.71 18.99 -13.44
N GLY A 715 10.36 17.70 -13.58
CA GLY A 715 10.38 16.75 -12.48
C GLY A 715 9.33 17.06 -11.39
N GLY A 716 8.27 17.81 -11.72
CA GLY A 716 7.20 18.17 -10.78
C GLY A 716 7.45 19.44 -9.97
N GLN A 717 8.56 20.14 -10.17
CA GLN A 717 8.94 21.31 -9.36
C GLN A 717 8.08 22.54 -9.66
N TYR A 718 7.75 22.79 -10.93
CA TYR A 718 6.88 23.89 -11.36
C TYR A 718 6.24 23.57 -12.71
N GLU A 719 5.15 24.25 -13.05
CA GLU A 719 4.43 24.05 -14.31
C GLU A 719 5.10 24.89 -15.42
N ALA A 720 5.69 24.23 -16.42
CA ALA A 720 6.43 24.87 -17.51
C ALA A 720 5.70 24.84 -18.86
N THR A 721 4.63 24.05 -19.01
CA THR A 721 3.91 23.88 -20.28
C THR A 721 2.39 23.91 -20.09
N GLY A 722 1.65 24.51 -21.02
CA GLY A 722 0.18 24.56 -20.99
C GLY A 722 -0.40 25.96 -20.83
N TYR A 723 -1.69 26.04 -20.50
CA TYR A 723 -2.50 27.27 -20.52
C TYR A 723 -3.30 27.48 -19.22
N GLY A 724 -2.84 26.88 -18.11
CA GLY A 724 -3.48 26.96 -16.81
C GLY A 724 -4.73 26.08 -16.68
N TYR A 725 -5.33 26.14 -15.49
CA TYR A 725 -6.49 25.36 -15.07
C TYR A 725 -7.78 25.85 -15.74
N GLY A 726 -7.72 26.99 -16.44
CA GLY A 726 -8.72 27.42 -17.40
C GLY A 726 -9.90 28.23 -16.82
N PRO A 727 -10.88 28.60 -17.66
CA PRO A 727 -12.00 29.45 -17.27
C PRO A 727 -13.03 28.68 -16.44
N GLY A 728 -13.64 29.35 -15.47
CA GLY A 728 -14.89 28.86 -14.88
C GLY A 728 -16.05 28.99 -15.89
N ILE A 729 -16.69 27.87 -16.23
CA ILE A 729 -17.83 27.81 -17.14
C ILE A 729 -19.00 27.15 -16.42
N GLY A 730 -20.16 27.81 -16.48
CA GLY A 730 -21.42 27.32 -15.92
C GLY A 730 -22.59 28.02 -16.58
N GLU A 731 -23.78 27.45 -16.42
CA GLU A 731 -24.99 28.02 -17.01
C GLU A 731 -25.35 29.35 -16.34
N GLY A 732 -25.56 30.40 -17.14
CA GLY A 732 -25.88 31.74 -16.64
C GLY A 732 -24.72 32.46 -15.94
N TYR A 733 -23.52 31.88 -15.90
CA TYR A 733 -22.33 32.52 -15.35
C TYR A 733 -21.75 33.53 -16.34
N ASP A 734 -21.47 34.76 -15.88
CA ASP A 734 -21.20 35.91 -16.73
C ASP A 734 -19.79 36.49 -16.60
N LYS A 735 -18.97 35.97 -15.70
CA LYS A 735 -17.56 36.36 -15.50
C LYS A 735 -16.62 35.36 -16.17
N LEU A 736 -15.56 35.86 -16.83
CA LEU A 736 -14.50 35.03 -17.40
C LEU A 736 -13.26 35.10 -16.49
N VAL A 737 -13.11 34.11 -15.62
CA VAL A 737 -11.98 34.04 -14.67
C VAL A 737 -11.18 32.76 -14.92
N MET A 738 -9.90 32.93 -15.22
CA MET A 738 -8.92 31.87 -15.46
C MET A 738 -8.16 31.55 -14.18
N ILE A 739 -7.95 30.26 -13.93
CA ILE A 739 -7.12 29.80 -12.81
C ILE A 739 -5.73 29.38 -13.28
N VAL A 740 -4.72 29.84 -12.57
CA VAL A 740 -3.31 29.36 -12.62
C VAL A 740 -2.88 28.90 -11.23
N SER A 741 -1.77 28.17 -11.14
CA SER A 741 -1.19 27.75 -9.86
C SER A 741 -0.10 28.74 -9.43
N ARG A 742 0.18 28.83 -8.13
CA ARG A 742 1.35 29.57 -7.63
C ARG A 742 2.67 29.00 -8.14
N ALA A 743 2.66 27.73 -8.54
CA ALA A 743 3.76 27.02 -9.18
C ALA A 743 3.74 27.15 -10.72
N SER A 744 2.81 27.91 -11.31
CA SER A 744 2.81 28.19 -12.74
C SER A 744 3.96 29.11 -13.12
N GLY A 745 4.85 28.62 -13.98
CA GLY A 745 5.91 29.44 -14.56
C GLY A 745 5.41 30.35 -15.68
N ALA A 746 6.28 31.23 -16.16
CA ALA A 746 5.95 32.26 -17.15
C ALA A 746 5.20 31.75 -18.40
N PRO A 747 5.58 30.60 -19.01
CA PRO A 747 4.88 30.09 -20.19
C PRO A 747 3.42 29.71 -19.92
N VAL A 748 3.12 29.19 -18.72
CA VAL A 748 1.78 28.74 -18.34
C VAL A 748 0.88 29.94 -18.01
N ILE A 749 1.41 30.93 -17.30
CA ILE A 749 0.71 32.18 -17.01
C ILE A 749 0.38 32.92 -18.32
N ALA A 750 1.37 33.07 -19.21
CA ALA A 750 1.15 33.69 -20.52
C ALA A 750 0.17 32.87 -21.38
N GLY A 751 0.22 31.54 -21.30
CA GLY A 751 -0.74 30.64 -21.93
C GLY A 751 -2.17 30.86 -21.41
N ALA A 752 -2.36 31.03 -20.11
CA ALA A 752 -3.68 31.32 -19.55
C ALA A 752 -4.25 32.66 -20.06
N MET A 753 -3.40 33.68 -20.22
CA MET A 753 -3.77 34.97 -20.81
C MET A 753 -4.14 34.83 -22.29
N GLU A 754 -3.38 34.04 -23.05
CA GLU A 754 -3.69 33.74 -24.46
C GLU A 754 -5.01 32.98 -24.61
N TYR A 755 -5.25 32.02 -23.71
CA TYR A 755 -6.48 31.25 -23.71
C TYR A 755 -7.68 32.15 -23.39
N ALA A 756 -7.58 33.03 -22.40
CA ALA A 756 -8.61 34.05 -22.13
C ALA A 756 -8.87 34.97 -23.32
N ALA A 757 -7.81 35.45 -23.99
CA ALA A 757 -7.95 36.31 -25.16
C ALA A 757 -8.68 35.61 -26.31
N SER A 758 -8.42 34.31 -26.50
CA SER A 758 -9.08 33.51 -27.52
C SER A 758 -10.56 33.27 -27.19
N LEU A 759 -10.91 33.01 -25.92
CA LEU A 759 -12.30 32.90 -25.48
C LEU A 759 -13.08 34.22 -25.63
N ILE A 760 -12.43 35.36 -25.42
CA ILE A 760 -13.02 36.68 -25.69
C ILE A 760 -13.29 36.84 -27.18
N ALA A 761 -12.30 36.54 -28.02
CA ALA A 761 -12.42 36.67 -29.48
C ALA A 761 -13.48 35.73 -30.06
N GLY A 762 -13.65 34.54 -29.48
CA GLY A 762 -14.66 33.55 -29.88
C GLY A 762 -16.05 33.77 -29.27
N ASP A 763 -16.28 34.87 -28.55
CA ASP A 763 -17.54 35.19 -27.88
C ASP A 763 -18.09 34.01 -27.05
N TRP A 764 -17.28 33.59 -26.06
CA TRP A 764 -17.60 32.43 -25.21
C TRP A 764 -18.99 32.48 -24.58
N LYS A 765 -19.54 33.68 -24.31
CA LYS A 765 -20.88 33.85 -23.75
C LYS A 765 -21.96 33.41 -24.73
N SER A 766 -21.85 33.83 -25.99
CA SER A 766 -22.75 33.42 -27.06
C SER A 766 -22.64 31.92 -27.35
N VAL A 767 -21.42 31.37 -27.33
CA VAL A 767 -21.19 29.93 -27.47
C VAL A 767 -21.85 29.17 -26.30
N ALA A 768 -21.62 29.60 -25.05
CA ALA A 768 -22.20 28.98 -23.86
C ALA A 768 -23.73 28.97 -23.91
N ALA A 769 -24.35 30.11 -24.22
CA ALA A 769 -25.80 30.22 -24.33
C ALA A 769 -26.37 29.23 -25.38
N LYS A 770 -25.75 29.18 -26.56
CA LYS A 770 -26.18 28.27 -27.65
C LYS A 770 -26.04 26.79 -27.27
N GLU A 771 -24.93 26.40 -26.64
CA GLU A 771 -24.69 25.01 -26.25
C GLU A 771 -25.64 24.55 -25.13
N TYR A 772 -25.87 25.38 -24.11
CA TYR A 772 -26.84 25.06 -23.05
C TYR A 772 -28.28 25.03 -23.57
N GLU A 773 -28.66 25.95 -24.47
CA GLU A 773 -29.96 25.90 -25.16
C GLU A 773 -30.12 24.63 -26.00
N ALA A 774 -29.09 24.24 -26.76
CA ALA A 774 -29.09 23.02 -27.55
C ALA A 774 -29.21 21.77 -26.68
N ALA A 775 -28.45 21.69 -25.59
CA ALA A 775 -28.49 20.56 -24.65
C ALA A 775 -29.87 20.45 -23.96
N ARG A 776 -30.47 21.58 -23.55
CA ARG A 776 -31.84 21.59 -22.99
C ARG A 776 -32.89 21.16 -24.01
N ARG A 777 -32.78 21.63 -25.26
CA ARG A 777 -33.69 21.20 -26.34
C ARG A 777 -33.61 19.68 -26.59
N ALA A 778 -32.45 19.07 -26.33
CA ALA A 778 -32.22 17.63 -26.38
C ALA A 778 -32.63 16.89 -25.07
N GLY A 779 -33.23 17.57 -24.10
CA GLY A 779 -33.77 16.96 -22.89
C GLY A 779 -32.78 16.77 -21.73
N LEU A 780 -31.74 17.61 -21.64
CA LEU A 780 -30.75 17.55 -20.55
C LEU A 780 -31.38 17.45 -19.15
N ASP A 781 -32.30 18.34 -18.80
CA ASP A 781 -32.88 18.40 -17.46
C ASP A 781 -33.66 17.11 -17.11
N GLU A 782 -34.39 16.56 -18.09
CA GLU A 782 -35.13 15.31 -17.90
C GLU A 782 -34.22 14.10 -17.74
N LEU A 783 -33.13 14.04 -18.52
CA LEU A 783 -32.16 12.94 -18.47
C LEU A 783 -31.39 12.94 -17.15
N LEU A 784 -31.03 14.13 -16.65
CA LEU A 784 -30.40 14.28 -15.33
C LEU A 784 -31.37 13.90 -14.21
N ALA A 785 -32.63 14.35 -14.27
CA ALA A 785 -33.64 14.00 -13.27
C ALA A 785 -33.91 12.49 -13.19
N LYS A 786 -34.02 11.79 -14.33
CA LYS A 786 -34.23 10.33 -14.41
C LYS A 786 -33.07 9.50 -13.88
N ASN A 787 -31.87 10.07 -13.84
CA ASN A 787 -30.67 9.41 -13.31
C ASN A 787 -30.51 9.61 -11.79
N THR A 788 -31.42 10.35 -11.15
CA THR A 788 -31.51 10.41 -9.68
C THR A 788 -32.10 9.07 -9.19
N PRO A 789 -31.41 8.29 -8.35
CA PRO A 789 -31.90 6.96 -7.97
C PRO A 789 -33.25 7.02 -7.25
N ALA A 790 -34.28 6.43 -7.86
CA ALA A 790 -35.52 6.12 -7.18
C ALA A 790 -35.33 4.82 -6.37
N GLY A 791 -35.50 4.92 -5.05
CA GLY A 791 -35.65 3.76 -4.18
C GLY A 791 -34.45 3.43 -3.29
N GLN A 792 -33.99 4.40 -2.48
CA GLN A 792 -33.76 4.09 -1.07
C GLN A 792 -35.08 4.39 -0.35
N GLU A 793 -35.72 3.36 0.20
CA GLU A 793 -36.57 3.59 1.36
C GLU A 793 -35.77 4.43 2.35
N THR A 794 -36.44 5.40 2.97
CA THR A 794 -35.89 6.25 4.02
C THR A 794 -35.31 5.42 5.15
N ALA A 795 -34.06 4.98 5.00
CA ALA A 795 -33.15 4.76 6.10
C ALA A 795 -32.77 6.15 6.59
N GLU A 796 -33.08 6.45 7.85
CA GLU A 796 -32.65 7.67 8.53
C GLU A 796 -31.24 8.05 8.09
N GLU A 797 -31.08 9.27 7.56
CA GLU A 797 -29.78 9.83 7.26
C GLU A 797 -29.07 10.04 8.61
N VAL A 798 -28.32 9.04 9.04
CA VAL A 798 -27.60 9.08 10.30
C VAL A 798 -26.48 10.09 10.15
N THR A 799 -26.68 11.28 10.72
CA THR A 799 -25.68 12.33 10.74
C THR A 799 -24.48 11.87 11.56
N CYS A 800 -23.30 11.84 10.93
CA CYS A 800 -22.05 11.55 11.61
C CYS A 800 -21.84 12.57 12.76
N PRO A 801 -21.61 12.11 14.01
CA PRO A 801 -21.33 12.99 15.14
C PRO A 801 -20.09 13.86 14.91
N PRO A 802 -19.87 14.93 15.68
CA PRO A 802 -18.64 15.73 15.61
C PRO A 802 -17.41 14.84 15.67
N LYS A 803 -16.43 15.11 14.80
CA LYS A 803 -15.23 14.29 14.69
C LYS A 803 -14.46 14.27 16.01
N GLU A 804 -14.21 13.07 16.53
CA GLU A 804 -13.37 12.82 17.70
C GLU A 804 -12.09 12.08 17.33
N VAL A 805 -11.08 12.17 18.19
CA VAL A 805 -9.85 11.38 18.03
C VAL A 805 -10.14 9.96 18.49
N VAL A 806 -10.17 9.03 17.53
CA VAL A 806 -10.38 7.61 17.80
C VAL A 806 -9.06 6.98 18.27
N THR A 807 -9.00 6.59 19.54
CA THR A 807 -7.80 5.99 20.17
C THR A 807 -8.00 4.53 20.57
N ALA A 808 -9.23 4.03 20.50
CA ALA A 808 -9.60 2.64 20.80
C ALA A 808 -10.25 1.96 19.57
N ALA A 809 -10.34 0.64 19.59
CA ALA A 809 -10.93 -0.15 18.52
C ALA A 809 -11.73 -1.35 19.05
N ILE A 810 -12.85 -1.65 18.39
CA ILE A 810 -13.69 -2.83 18.64
C ILE A 810 -13.50 -3.81 17.48
N PRO A 811 -12.87 -4.99 17.71
CA PRO A 811 -12.69 -6.02 16.69
C PRO A 811 -13.90 -6.94 16.55
N GLY A 812 -13.86 -7.84 15.56
CA GLY A 812 -14.81 -8.94 15.41
C GLY A 812 -16.10 -8.60 14.66
N ILE A 813 -16.11 -7.52 13.88
CA ILE A 813 -17.24 -7.14 13.02
C ILE A 813 -17.02 -7.70 11.61
N GLU A 814 -18.05 -8.34 11.05
CA GLU A 814 -18.05 -8.81 9.67
C GLU A 814 -17.95 -7.63 8.69
N VAL A 815 -17.16 -7.77 7.63
CA VAL A 815 -16.86 -6.65 6.73
C VAL A 815 -18.11 -6.10 6.02
N MET A 816 -19.11 -6.96 5.79
CA MET A 816 -20.37 -6.57 5.16
C MET A 816 -21.25 -5.72 6.08
N ASP A 817 -21.03 -5.82 7.40
CA ASP A 817 -21.82 -5.16 8.43
C ASP A 817 -21.08 -3.95 9.03
N LEU A 818 -19.82 -3.72 8.63
CA LEU A 818 -18.95 -2.69 9.22
C LEU A 818 -19.53 -1.28 9.09
N ASP A 819 -20.02 -0.92 7.92
CA ASP A 819 -20.61 0.40 7.67
C ASP A 819 -21.92 0.57 8.46
N GLU A 820 -22.69 -0.49 8.64
CA GLU A 820 -23.93 -0.47 9.43
C GLU A 820 -23.65 -0.44 10.93
N ALA A 821 -22.58 -1.09 11.40
CA ALA A 821 -22.10 -1.00 12.77
C ALA A 821 -21.65 0.44 13.12
N VAL A 822 -20.88 1.09 12.24
CA VAL A 822 -20.49 2.50 12.41
C VAL A 822 -21.71 3.41 12.46
N LYS A 823 -22.66 3.24 11.52
CA LYS A 823 -23.93 4.00 11.54
C LYS A 823 -24.75 3.74 12.79
N THR A 824 -24.76 2.52 13.32
CA THR A 824 -25.47 2.18 14.56
C THR A 824 -24.92 2.99 15.74
N LEU A 825 -23.61 3.19 15.82
CA LEU A 825 -22.99 4.05 16.82
C LEU A 825 -23.29 5.54 16.58
N TRP A 826 -23.28 5.98 15.33
CA TRP A 826 -23.64 7.37 14.99
C TRP A 826 -25.07 7.71 15.39
N LYS A 827 -26.02 6.77 15.30
CA LYS A 827 -27.41 6.94 15.78
C LYS A 827 -27.49 7.21 17.29
N GLU A 828 -26.53 6.67 18.05
CA GLU A 828 -26.42 6.85 19.51
C GLU A 828 -25.52 8.04 19.89
N GLY A 829 -25.13 8.85 18.90
CA GLY A 829 -24.30 10.05 19.07
C GLY A 829 -22.82 9.79 19.32
N ILE A 830 -22.34 8.57 19.07
CA ILE A 830 -20.94 8.16 19.29
C ILE A 830 -20.18 8.29 17.97
N TYR A 831 -19.12 9.10 17.93
CA TYR A 831 -18.26 9.17 16.76
C TYR A 831 -17.48 7.87 16.60
N ALA A 832 -17.60 7.26 15.41
CA ALA A 832 -16.93 6.02 15.07
C ALA A 832 -16.43 6.08 13.63
N GLU A 833 -15.28 5.47 13.36
CA GLU A 833 -14.73 5.30 12.02
C GLU A 833 -14.60 3.80 11.71
N SER A 834 -14.87 3.41 10.47
CA SER A 834 -14.54 2.06 9.99
C SER A 834 -13.02 1.97 9.78
N GLY A 835 -12.39 0.89 10.24
CA GLY A 835 -10.98 0.62 10.01
C GLY A 835 -10.68 -0.85 9.74
N MET A 836 -9.42 -1.15 9.47
CA MET A 836 -8.86 -2.49 9.51
C MET A 836 -7.94 -2.62 10.73
N GLY A 837 -8.05 -3.70 11.49
CA GLY A 837 -7.07 -4.06 12.52
C GLY A 837 -6.07 -5.07 11.97
N CYS A 838 -5.11 -5.46 12.82
CA CYS A 838 -4.19 -6.56 12.53
C CYS A 838 -4.88 -7.92 12.35
N THR A 839 -6.18 -8.03 12.62
CA THR A 839 -6.90 -9.30 12.65
C THR A 839 -8.24 -9.25 11.92
N GLY A 840 -8.49 -8.22 11.09
CA GLY A 840 -9.75 -8.07 10.34
C GLY A 840 -10.39 -6.69 10.52
N PRO A 841 -11.64 -6.49 10.05
CA PRO A 841 -12.34 -5.22 10.18
C PRO A 841 -12.52 -4.81 11.64
N ILE A 842 -12.35 -3.51 11.93
CA ILE A 842 -12.51 -2.92 13.26
C ILE A 842 -13.36 -1.65 13.19
N VAL A 843 -14.03 -1.33 14.29
CA VAL A 843 -14.64 0.00 14.47
C VAL A 843 -13.77 0.80 15.43
N GLN A 844 -13.22 1.91 14.94
CA GLN A 844 -12.37 2.82 15.71
C GLN A 844 -13.24 3.87 16.39
N ILE A 845 -12.97 4.13 17.67
CA ILE A 845 -13.76 5.02 18.54
C ILE A 845 -12.88 5.71 19.59
N SER A 846 -13.42 6.71 20.27
CA SER A 846 -12.76 7.32 21.43
C SER A 846 -12.65 6.31 22.58
N GLU A 847 -11.59 6.41 23.39
CA GLU A 847 -11.44 5.55 24.57
C GLU A 847 -12.56 5.77 25.62
N ALA A 848 -13.12 6.98 25.66
CA ALA A 848 -14.23 7.33 26.55
C ALA A 848 -15.54 6.61 26.20
N ASP A 849 -15.74 6.28 24.90
CA ASP A 849 -16.97 5.64 24.42
C ASP A 849 -16.87 4.12 24.27
N LEU A 850 -15.71 3.52 24.59
CA LEU A 850 -15.42 2.09 24.34
C LEU A 850 -16.43 1.13 24.95
N GLU A 851 -16.70 1.23 26.25
CA GLU A 851 -17.63 0.32 26.91
C GLU A 851 -19.06 0.48 26.37
N LYS A 852 -19.50 1.72 26.16
CA LYS A 852 -20.85 2.03 25.67
C LYS A 852 -21.03 1.55 24.23
N ALA A 853 -20.07 1.80 23.36
CA ALA A 853 -20.09 1.38 21.97
C ALA A 853 -20.06 -0.16 21.84
N ALA A 854 -19.23 -0.84 22.64
CA ALA A 854 -19.17 -2.30 22.66
C ALA A 854 -20.51 -2.92 23.08
N GLU A 855 -21.18 -2.37 24.09
CA GLU A 855 -22.52 -2.82 24.48
C GLU A 855 -23.57 -2.62 23.38
N ILE A 856 -23.56 -1.47 22.70
CA ILE A 856 -24.50 -1.15 21.62
C ILE A 856 -24.33 -2.15 20.47
N LEU A 857 -23.09 -2.35 20.02
CA LEU A 857 -22.77 -3.26 18.92
C LEU A 857 -23.10 -4.72 19.26
N LYS A 858 -22.85 -5.13 20.51
CA LYS A 858 -23.21 -6.46 21.00
C LYS A 858 -24.74 -6.66 21.03
N LYS A 859 -25.50 -5.67 21.52
CA LYS A 859 -26.97 -5.70 21.51
C LYS A 859 -27.56 -5.73 20.09
N ALA A 860 -26.89 -5.07 19.15
CA ALA A 860 -27.28 -5.05 17.74
C ALA A 860 -26.85 -6.32 16.97
N GLY A 861 -26.07 -7.22 17.59
CA GLY A 861 -25.68 -8.50 17.01
C GLY A 861 -24.46 -8.43 16.08
N TYR A 862 -23.71 -7.32 16.09
CA TYR A 862 -22.49 -7.16 15.28
C TYR A 862 -21.26 -7.80 15.93
N THR A 863 -21.28 -8.01 17.25
CA THR A 863 -20.19 -8.61 18.02
C THR A 863 -20.72 -9.65 19.02
N GLY A 864 -19.90 -10.65 19.34
CA GLY A 864 -20.24 -11.80 20.21
C GLY A 864 -20.19 -11.55 21.72
#